data_AF-A0A353YZU7-F1
#
_entry.id   AF-A0A353YZU7-F1
#
_cell.length_a   1.000
_cell.length_b   1.000
_cell.length_c   1.000
_cell.angle_alpha   90.00
_cell.angle_beta   90.00
_cell.angle_gamma   90.00
#
_symmetry.space_group_name_H-M   'P 1'
#
loop_
_entity.id
_entity.type
_entity.pdbx_description
1 polymer ?
#
loop_
_entity_poly.entity_id
_entity_poly.type
_entity_poly.pdbx_seq_one_letter_code
_entity_poly.pdbx_strand_id
1 'polypeptide(L)'
;MKIRSFLVLSMVSFVSVFVAVLISADNKNIERSVQFAQDVFNEKIQTAKEYSAILSELDIDKRIELKSLDKAEGIGFYEFENDSLIYWSNNTIPLAKINIDTLENKSLLTIAYSNYFCLIDSHSGNKFLTLIHLSSQFPYENKFLKNGFNSSFRLPSGTKISLYQSENTLPVYDLDENVAFYIDYSQTDQGVKIGFQIAATFFFFLGIFFLLSVVRLLLYHTSEQQRNKFAALAFFGLIVFRYVLLISGLLNNHLFLFDPFIYATRIAPTFGDLLLNTFFFVFLTYLLNRFVKVPKKFLTYSFNRHAWVGILNLVFILTLVYAYYTSASLITHSSMKVVVHNISQLRFPVVIAYLVFALNYLGLLLVAVWISRTLHAVKFYRIIINCYVQLGLLVLITFLLDFPIDAYTIIFAALLFALSIVFQEQFKRNAILSTLVVLLMFFSVYIMLFSTRLTDKKDFQINKSQAISLSTEHDPIAEYLFDDLTIKFKGDTTLKNMLLPEQFNFDRLYDYLTKNYFSGYWKSYEARITICRPSDSVQINGNEMFWYPCYSFFEELSTNFGMQIPGTNFYYIDKLSGLINYFGWIEYAYSDKGLISLFIELDSRLTTKPLGYPELLLDEGLKSKRDASEISYAKYHKGKLISHHGDYGYSLISKAFQKKNDAVFFTTVSNN
;
A
#
# COMPACT_ATOMS: atom_id res chain seq x y z
N MET A 1 -21.22 -41.55 1.85
CA MET A 1 -19.98 -41.31 2.63
C MET A 1 -19.21 -40.07 2.14
N LYS A 2 -18.79 -40.00 0.86
CA LYS A 2 -17.93 -38.90 0.34
C LYS A 2 -18.50 -37.47 0.46
N ILE A 3 -19.80 -37.24 0.22
CA ILE A 3 -20.41 -35.89 0.30
C ILE A 3 -20.34 -35.32 1.73
N ARG A 4 -20.68 -36.12 2.74
CA ARG A 4 -20.62 -35.70 4.14
C ARG A 4 -19.19 -35.36 4.56
N SER A 5 -18.20 -36.14 4.12
CA SER A 5 -16.79 -35.85 4.40
C SER A 5 -16.33 -34.51 3.84
N PHE A 6 -16.67 -34.18 2.59
CA PHE A 6 -16.31 -32.88 2.00
C PHE A 6 -17.05 -31.69 2.62
N LEU A 7 -18.31 -31.88 3.04
CA LEU A 7 -19.04 -30.85 3.80
C LEU A 7 -18.38 -30.58 5.15
N VAL A 8 -18.00 -31.63 5.89
CA VAL A 8 -17.29 -31.49 7.16
C VAL A 8 -15.94 -30.80 6.94
N LEU A 9 -15.17 -31.18 5.91
CA LEU A 9 -13.90 -30.52 5.58
C LEU A 9 -14.08 -29.03 5.24
N SER A 10 -15.15 -28.67 4.51
CA SER A 10 -15.49 -27.28 4.22
C SER A 10 -15.82 -26.50 5.50
N MET A 11 -16.66 -27.07 6.37
CA MET A 11 -17.01 -26.46 7.66
C MET A 11 -15.79 -26.30 8.57
N VAL A 12 -14.95 -27.33 8.70
CA VAL A 12 -13.70 -27.27 9.49
C VAL A 12 -12.79 -26.17 8.95
N SER A 13 -12.66 -26.05 7.63
CA SER A 13 -11.83 -25.00 7.03
C SER A 13 -12.36 -23.60 7.38
N PHE A 14 -13.67 -23.36 7.28
CA PHE A 14 -14.25 -22.06 7.67
C PHE A 14 -14.16 -21.80 9.19
N VAL A 15 -14.29 -22.82 10.04
CA VAL A 15 -14.05 -22.69 11.49
C VAL A 15 -12.59 -22.32 11.75
N SER A 16 -11.63 -22.91 11.03
CA SER A 16 -10.21 -22.55 11.14
C SER A 16 -9.93 -21.09 10.74
N VAL A 17 -10.67 -20.54 9.77
CA VAL A 17 -10.61 -19.10 9.44
C VAL A 17 -11.03 -18.27 10.66
N PHE A 18 -12.17 -18.58 11.26
CA PHE A 18 -12.70 -17.85 12.41
C PHE A 18 -11.75 -17.91 13.61
N VAL A 19 -11.19 -19.09 13.90
CA VAL A 19 -10.19 -19.28 14.96
C VAL A 19 -8.93 -18.47 14.68
N ALA A 20 -8.42 -18.48 13.44
CA ALA A 20 -7.23 -17.71 13.07
C ALA A 20 -7.44 -16.20 13.21
N VAL A 21 -8.64 -15.70 12.85
CA VAL A 21 -9.01 -14.28 12.99
C VAL A 21 -9.22 -13.90 14.47
N LEU A 22 -9.78 -14.78 15.29
CA LEU A 22 -9.92 -14.52 16.72
C LEU A 22 -8.58 -14.49 17.44
N ILE A 23 -7.68 -15.45 17.16
CA ILE A 23 -6.34 -15.49 17.76
C ILE A 23 -5.52 -14.25 17.39
N SER A 24 -5.73 -13.74 16.19
CA SER A 24 -5.02 -12.55 15.73
C SER A 24 -5.58 -11.24 16.29
N ALA A 25 -6.82 -11.25 16.80
CA ALA A 25 -7.46 -10.11 17.47
C ALA A 25 -7.34 -10.14 19.02
N ASP A 26 -6.75 -11.18 19.60
CA ASP A 26 -6.71 -11.35 21.06
C ASP A 26 -5.59 -10.52 21.74
N ASN A 27 -6.01 -9.62 22.65
CA ASN A 27 -5.15 -8.78 23.49
C ASN A 27 -4.28 -9.59 24.47
N LYS A 28 -4.59 -10.86 24.76
CA LYS A 28 -3.72 -11.73 25.59
C LYS A 28 -2.30 -11.89 25.04
N ASN A 29 -2.09 -11.61 23.76
CA ASN A 29 -0.75 -11.57 23.19
C ASN A 29 0.07 -10.38 23.71
N ILE A 30 -0.55 -9.23 23.97
CA ILE A 30 0.14 -8.03 24.48
C ILE A 30 0.62 -8.29 25.91
N GLU A 31 -0.24 -8.82 26.78
CA GLU A 31 0.14 -9.20 28.14
C GLU A 31 1.30 -10.22 28.15
N ARG A 32 1.27 -11.23 27.28
CA ARG A 32 2.39 -12.18 27.13
C ARG A 32 3.67 -11.54 26.61
N SER A 33 3.57 -10.60 25.67
CA SER A 33 4.72 -9.85 25.17
C SER A 33 5.31 -8.94 26.24
N VAL A 34 4.47 -8.32 27.07
CA VAL A 34 4.92 -7.51 28.22
C VAL A 34 5.53 -8.41 29.29
N GLN A 35 4.97 -9.58 29.57
CA GLN A 35 5.57 -10.56 30.49
C GLN A 35 6.94 -11.03 30.00
N PHE A 36 7.08 -11.32 28.69
CA PHE A 36 8.38 -11.64 28.11
C PHE A 36 9.37 -10.47 28.24
N ALA A 37 8.91 -9.23 28.02
CA ALA A 37 9.73 -8.03 28.21
C ALA A 37 10.14 -7.83 29.68
N GLN A 38 9.27 -8.16 30.63
CA GLN A 38 9.55 -8.19 32.07
C GLN A 38 10.65 -9.20 32.40
N ASP A 39 10.57 -10.42 31.86
CA ASP A 39 11.58 -11.46 32.09
C ASP A 39 12.94 -11.03 31.54
N VAL A 40 12.97 -10.46 30.33
CA VAL A 40 14.19 -9.91 29.71
C VAL A 40 14.74 -8.71 30.49
N PHE A 41 13.86 -7.86 31.03
CA PHE A 41 14.28 -6.73 31.86
C PHE A 41 14.94 -7.21 33.17
N ASN A 42 14.33 -8.19 33.83
CA ASN A 42 14.86 -8.79 35.05
C ASN A 42 16.21 -9.49 34.80
N GLU A 43 16.33 -10.24 33.69
CA GLU A 43 17.59 -10.84 33.25
C GLU A 43 18.68 -9.77 33.09
N LYS A 44 18.39 -8.67 32.38
CA LYS A 44 19.34 -7.56 32.20
C LYS A 44 19.73 -6.89 33.52
N ILE A 45 18.80 -6.72 34.48
CA ILE A 45 19.12 -6.18 35.81
C ILE A 45 20.02 -7.15 36.58
N GLN A 46 19.73 -8.45 36.52
CA GLN A 46 20.54 -9.46 37.21
C GLN A 46 21.95 -9.49 36.63
N THR A 47 22.07 -9.54 35.30
CA THR A 47 23.35 -9.42 34.59
C THR A 47 24.08 -8.14 35.01
N ALA A 48 23.41 -6.99 35.01
CA ALA A 48 24.00 -5.72 35.43
C ALA A 48 24.58 -5.77 36.86
N LYS A 49 23.86 -6.38 37.82
CA LYS A 49 24.32 -6.55 39.22
C LYS A 49 25.50 -7.53 39.35
N GLU A 50 25.46 -8.65 38.63
CA GLU A 50 26.55 -9.62 38.63
C GLU A 50 27.84 -9.00 38.06
N TYR A 51 27.72 -8.23 36.98
CA TYR A 51 28.85 -7.55 36.38
C TYR A 51 29.35 -6.34 37.18
N SER A 52 28.48 -5.57 37.85
CA SER A 52 28.93 -4.48 38.71
C SER A 52 29.76 -4.99 39.90
N ALA A 53 29.35 -6.13 40.49
CA ALA A 53 30.13 -6.82 41.52
C ALA A 53 31.50 -7.28 40.99
N ILE A 54 31.54 -7.89 39.80
CA ILE A 54 32.77 -8.36 39.17
C ILE A 54 33.72 -7.19 38.80
N LEU A 55 33.18 -6.08 38.29
CA LEU A 55 33.94 -4.86 37.96
C LEU A 55 34.67 -4.27 39.18
N SER A 56 34.08 -4.41 40.38
CA SER A 56 34.67 -3.93 41.63
C SER A 56 35.90 -4.74 42.10
N GLU A 57 36.09 -5.97 41.60
CA GLU A 57 37.13 -6.91 42.03
C GLU A 57 38.23 -7.17 40.98
N LEU A 58 38.07 -6.66 39.74
CA LEU A 58 38.89 -7.08 38.59
C LEU A 58 40.07 -6.16 38.21
N ASP A 59 41.20 -6.82 37.91
CA ASP A 59 42.41 -6.25 37.30
C ASP A 59 42.17 -5.80 35.83
N ILE A 60 42.97 -4.84 35.36
CA ILE A 60 42.72 -4.05 34.13
C ILE A 60 42.57 -4.92 32.86
N ASP A 61 43.30 -6.04 32.76
CA ASP A 61 43.31 -6.90 31.56
C ASP A 61 42.00 -7.69 31.34
N LYS A 62 41.24 -8.00 32.41
CA LYS A 62 39.92 -8.65 32.29
C LYS A 62 38.80 -7.67 31.94
N ARG A 63 39.06 -6.36 32.04
CA ARG A 63 38.09 -5.30 31.69
C ARG A 63 37.89 -5.11 30.18
N ILE A 64 38.74 -5.74 29.36
CA ILE A 64 38.69 -5.69 27.89
C ILE A 64 37.63 -6.66 27.33
N GLU A 65 37.40 -7.82 27.96
CA GLU A 65 36.34 -8.76 27.55
C GLU A 65 34.93 -8.17 27.72
N LEU A 66 34.74 -7.28 28.69
CA LEU A 66 33.47 -6.57 28.96
C LEU A 66 33.01 -5.64 27.83
N LYS A 67 33.91 -5.19 26.94
CA LYS A 67 33.52 -4.40 25.75
C LYS A 67 32.68 -5.20 24.75
N SER A 68 32.69 -6.52 24.83
CA SER A 68 31.91 -7.39 23.94
C SER A 68 30.44 -7.56 24.34
N LEU A 69 30.12 -7.40 25.64
CA LEU A 69 28.74 -7.52 26.17
C LEU A 69 27.83 -6.38 25.71
N ASP A 70 28.38 -5.17 25.57
CA ASP A 70 27.63 -3.98 25.14
C ASP A 70 26.92 -4.19 23.80
N LYS A 71 27.62 -4.79 22.83
CA LYS A 71 27.07 -5.06 21.49
C LYS A 71 26.01 -6.15 21.46
N ALA A 72 26.00 -7.07 22.43
CA ALA A 72 25.09 -8.21 22.44
C ALA A 72 23.83 -7.94 23.29
N GLU A 73 23.97 -7.21 24.39
CA GLU A 73 22.91 -7.07 25.40
C GLU A 73 22.46 -5.63 25.63
N GLY A 74 23.08 -4.60 25.03
CA GLY A 74 22.64 -3.22 25.17
C GLY A 74 22.75 -2.67 26.60
N ILE A 75 23.74 -3.13 27.35
CA ILE A 75 24.07 -2.69 28.71
C ILE A 75 25.42 -1.96 28.68
N GLY A 76 25.43 -0.69 29.10
CA GLY A 76 26.63 0.12 29.24
C GLY A 76 27.08 0.21 30.70
N PHE A 77 28.37 0.03 30.96
CA PHE A 77 29.01 0.11 32.27
C PHE A 77 29.99 1.28 32.30
N TYR A 78 29.96 2.04 33.39
CA TYR A 78 30.75 3.26 33.56
C TYR A 78 31.26 3.36 34.99
N GLU A 79 32.55 3.68 35.16
CA GLU A 79 33.17 3.86 36.47
C GLU A 79 33.70 5.29 36.60
N PHE A 80 33.40 5.90 37.73
CA PHE A 80 33.80 7.25 38.07
C PHE A 80 34.60 7.26 39.36
N GLU A 81 35.74 7.95 39.32
CA GLU A 81 36.52 8.30 40.49
C GLU A 81 36.35 9.81 40.72
N ASN A 82 35.67 10.16 41.82
CA ASN A 82 35.14 11.51 42.04
C ASN A 82 34.25 11.95 40.85
N ASP A 83 34.63 13.01 40.13
CA ASP A 83 33.91 13.54 38.96
C ASP A 83 34.49 13.05 37.61
N SER A 84 35.49 12.17 37.62
CA SER A 84 36.20 11.75 36.41
C SER A 84 35.81 10.34 35.98
N LEU A 85 35.39 10.19 34.72
CA LEU A 85 35.14 8.90 34.09
C LEU A 85 36.46 8.18 33.84
N ILE A 86 36.71 7.08 34.56
CA ILE A 86 37.95 6.29 34.45
C ILE A 86 37.78 5.02 33.61
N TYR A 87 36.55 4.53 33.44
CA TYR A 87 36.24 3.38 32.58
C TYR A 87 34.87 3.51 31.91
N TRP A 88 34.78 3.04 30.66
CA TRP A 88 33.51 2.90 29.93
C TRP A 88 33.52 1.65 29.04
N SER A 89 32.44 0.86 29.08
CA SER A 89 32.23 -0.25 28.13
C SER A 89 31.60 0.22 26.81
N ASN A 90 30.86 1.34 26.83
CA ASN A 90 30.10 1.86 25.70
C ASN A 90 30.39 3.36 25.47
N ASN A 91 30.74 3.75 24.25
CA ASN A 91 31.05 5.15 23.88
C ASN A 91 29.93 5.87 23.10
N THR A 92 28.78 5.25 22.93
CA THR A 92 27.62 5.82 22.20
C THR A 92 26.82 6.82 23.05
N ILE A 93 27.01 6.78 24.38
CA ILE A 93 26.27 7.64 25.32
C ILE A 93 27.13 8.88 25.66
N PRO A 94 26.64 10.09 25.38
CA PRO A 94 27.36 11.33 25.70
C PRO A 94 27.22 11.69 27.18
N LEU A 95 28.02 11.03 28.04
CA LEU A 95 27.98 11.19 29.51
C LEU A 95 28.40 12.57 30.03
N ALA A 96 29.12 13.38 29.22
CA ALA A 96 29.67 14.67 29.63
C ALA A 96 28.62 15.71 30.09
N LYS A 97 27.32 15.47 29.85
CA LYS A 97 26.23 16.36 30.24
C LYS A 97 25.44 15.88 31.47
N ILE A 98 25.85 14.78 32.09
CA ILE A 98 25.10 14.12 33.16
C ILE A 98 25.83 14.34 34.47
N ASN A 99 25.15 14.91 35.46
CA ASN A 99 25.67 15.00 36.82
C ASN A 99 25.26 13.75 37.60
N ILE A 100 26.23 12.89 37.88
CA ILE A 100 26.00 11.58 38.51
C ILE A 100 25.52 11.72 39.96
N ASP A 101 25.92 12.79 40.64
CA ASP A 101 25.50 13.06 42.02
C ASP A 101 24.00 13.36 42.14
N THR A 102 23.37 13.75 41.02
CA THR A 102 21.94 14.07 40.96
C THR A 102 21.09 12.91 40.43
N LEU A 103 21.71 11.81 39.97
CA LEU A 103 20.98 10.66 39.47
C LEU A 103 20.45 9.82 40.64
N GLU A 104 19.15 9.52 40.59
CA GLU A 104 18.55 8.57 41.50
C GLU A 104 18.86 7.13 41.05
N ASN A 105 19.18 6.25 42.00
CA ASN A 105 19.33 4.82 41.71
C ASN A 105 17.96 4.24 41.30
N LYS A 106 17.95 3.29 40.37
CA LYS A 106 16.75 2.64 39.83
C LYS A 106 15.75 3.60 39.17
N SER A 107 16.27 4.58 38.44
CA SER A 107 15.46 5.59 37.74
C SER A 107 15.52 5.44 36.22
N LEU A 108 14.54 6.01 35.52
CA LEU A 108 14.54 6.10 34.06
C LEU A 108 15.26 7.38 33.63
N LEU A 109 16.20 7.24 32.70
CA LEU A 109 17.04 8.33 32.21
C LEU A 109 16.93 8.43 30.69
N THR A 110 16.54 9.60 30.18
CA THR A 110 16.47 9.85 28.73
C THR A 110 17.69 10.64 28.27
N ILE A 111 18.51 10.04 27.40
CA ILE A 111 19.72 10.67 26.84
C ILE A 111 19.65 10.56 25.32
N ALA A 112 19.83 11.70 24.63
CA ALA A 112 19.92 11.75 23.16
C ALA A 112 18.81 10.96 22.46
N TYR A 113 17.56 11.14 22.91
CA TYR A 113 16.36 10.47 22.39
C TYR A 113 16.24 8.97 22.70
N SER A 114 17.12 8.40 23.53
CA SER A 114 17.04 7.02 24.00
C SER A 114 16.73 6.97 25.50
N ASN A 115 15.90 6.02 25.89
CA ASN A 115 15.53 5.77 27.28
C ASN A 115 16.38 4.63 27.84
N TYR A 116 16.95 4.87 29.02
CA TYR A 116 17.78 3.92 29.75
C TYR A 116 17.24 3.70 31.15
N PHE A 117 17.42 2.50 31.69
CA PHE A 117 17.26 2.24 33.12
C PHE A 117 18.61 2.36 33.82
N CYS A 118 18.65 3.16 34.87
CA CYS A 118 19.86 3.53 35.60
C CYS A 118 20.02 2.68 36.87
N LEU A 119 21.19 2.07 37.04
CA LEU A 119 21.61 1.42 38.28
C LEU A 119 22.91 2.07 38.75
N ILE A 120 22.94 2.48 40.02
CA ILE A 120 24.08 3.15 40.64
C ILE A 120 24.54 2.33 41.84
N ASP A 121 25.80 1.90 41.80
CA ASP A 121 26.48 1.24 42.90
C ASP A 121 27.70 2.08 43.33
N SER A 122 28.14 1.92 44.58
CA SER A 122 29.32 2.61 45.10
C SER A 122 30.20 1.63 45.85
N HIS A 123 31.43 1.45 45.36
CA HIS A 123 32.41 0.52 45.94
C HIS A 123 33.78 1.20 46.04
N SER A 124 34.42 1.09 47.21
CA SER A 124 35.80 1.56 47.45
C SER A 124 36.05 3.04 47.12
N GLY A 125 35.03 3.90 47.20
CA GLY A 125 35.12 5.33 46.87
C GLY A 125 34.81 5.68 45.40
N ASN A 126 34.72 4.67 44.52
CA ASN A 126 34.32 4.83 43.13
C ASN A 126 32.81 4.62 42.95
N LYS A 127 32.22 5.36 41.99
CA LYS A 127 30.81 5.22 41.60
C LYS A 127 30.72 4.43 40.30
N PHE A 128 29.86 3.42 40.30
CA PHE A 128 29.58 2.58 39.13
C PHE A 128 28.19 2.90 38.63
N LEU A 129 28.09 3.32 37.37
CA LEU A 129 26.85 3.60 36.68
C LEU A 129 26.63 2.54 35.60
N THR A 130 25.52 1.83 35.69
CA THR A 130 25.08 0.89 34.67
C THR A 130 23.81 1.40 33.99
N LEU A 131 23.84 1.46 32.66
CA LEU A 131 22.74 1.94 31.82
C LEU A 131 22.21 0.80 30.95
N ILE A 132 20.97 0.40 31.17
CA ILE A 132 20.29 -0.61 30.35
C ILE A 132 19.46 0.10 29.27
N HIS A 133 19.79 -0.09 28.00
CA HIS A 133 19.04 0.53 26.90
C HIS A 133 17.66 -0.11 26.73
N LEU A 134 16.59 0.68 26.92
CA LEU A 134 15.21 0.22 26.83
C LEU A 134 14.59 0.52 25.46
N SER A 135 14.61 1.79 25.03
CA SER A 135 13.98 2.22 23.77
C SER A 135 14.64 3.46 23.17
N SER A 136 14.37 3.73 21.89
CA SER A 136 14.81 4.94 21.18
C SER A 136 13.63 5.63 20.47
N GLN A 137 13.62 6.96 20.51
CA GLN A 137 12.59 7.85 19.97
C GLN A 137 13.21 9.03 19.22
N PHE A 138 13.94 8.73 18.15
CA PHE A 138 14.56 9.71 17.28
C PHE A 138 13.54 10.61 16.58
N PRO A 139 13.88 11.89 16.32
CA PRO A 139 13.02 12.82 15.58
C PRO A 139 12.83 12.43 14.09
N TYR A 140 13.68 11.53 13.57
CA TYR A 140 13.63 11.03 12.20
C TYR A 140 13.78 9.51 12.23
N GLU A 141 13.03 8.81 11.37
CA GLU A 141 13.15 7.37 11.20
C GLU A 141 13.65 7.04 9.79
N ASN A 142 14.64 6.15 9.69
CA ASN A 142 15.19 5.71 8.41
C ASN A 142 15.77 4.29 8.49
N LYS A 143 16.45 3.85 7.43
CA LYS A 143 17.07 2.52 7.37
C LYS A 143 18.17 2.29 8.42
N PHE A 144 18.67 3.35 9.06
CA PHE A 144 19.72 3.30 10.09
C PHE A 144 19.18 3.57 11.50
N LEU A 145 18.26 4.54 11.64
CA LEU A 145 17.61 4.90 12.90
C LEU A 145 16.19 4.35 12.92
N LYS A 146 15.93 3.39 13.81
CA LYS A 146 14.60 2.82 14.03
C LYS A 146 14.11 3.17 15.42
N ASN A 147 12.88 3.67 15.48
CA ASN A 147 12.21 3.99 16.74
C ASN A 147 11.55 2.74 17.33
N GLY A 148 11.46 2.68 18.66
CA GLY A 148 10.86 1.57 19.40
C GLY A 148 11.75 1.02 20.49
N PHE A 149 11.31 -0.09 21.10
CA PHE A 149 12.09 -0.81 22.09
C PHE A 149 13.28 -1.53 21.45
N ASN A 150 14.32 -1.75 22.27
CA ASN A 150 15.45 -2.57 21.87
C ASN A 150 14.96 -3.98 21.45
N SER A 151 15.53 -4.53 20.37
CA SER A 151 15.04 -5.77 19.75
C SER A 151 15.05 -6.98 20.68
N SER A 152 15.87 -6.98 21.74
CA SER A 152 15.87 -8.01 22.79
C SER A 152 14.50 -8.17 23.46
N PHE A 153 13.74 -7.08 23.63
CA PHE A 153 12.44 -7.10 24.32
C PHE A 153 11.30 -7.68 23.46
N ARG A 154 11.48 -7.81 22.14
CA ARG A 154 10.49 -8.38 21.19
C ARG A 154 9.08 -7.77 21.32
N LEU A 155 9.01 -6.49 21.64
CA LEU A 155 7.76 -5.76 21.73
C LEU A 155 7.26 -5.32 20.34
N PRO A 156 5.93 -5.22 20.12
CA PRO A 156 5.38 -4.75 18.85
C PRO A 156 5.84 -3.32 18.49
N SER A 157 5.97 -3.04 17.19
CA SER A 157 6.22 -1.68 16.70
C SER A 157 5.12 -0.72 17.14
N GLY A 158 5.49 0.51 17.48
CA GLY A 158 4.57 1.52 18.02
C GLY A 158 4.40 1.49 19.54
N THR A 159 4.98 0.49 20.24
CA THR A 159 5.08 0.52 21.71
C THR A 159 6.00 1.65 22.19
N LYS A 160 5.61 2.31 23.27
CA LYS A 160 6.37 3.41 23.89
C LYS A 160 6.54 3.18 25.38
N ILE A 161 7.54 3.84 25.97
CA ILE A 161 7.67 3.93 27.43
C ILE A 161 6.79 5.08 27.91
N SER A 162 6.04 4.83 29.00
CA SER A 162 5.30 5.82 29.77
C SER A 162 5.76 5.79 31.23
N LEU A 163 5.77 6.96 31.87
CA LEU A 163 6.02 7.09 33.32
C LEU A 163 4.73 7.01 34.14
N TYR A 164 3.57 7.17 33.49
CA TYR A 164 2.28 7.22 34.16
C TYR A 164 1.37 6.10 33.68
N GLN A 165 0.58 5.57 34.61
CA GLN A 165 -0.46 4.60 34.31
C GLN A 165 -1.61 5.27 33.54
N SER A 166 -2.04 4.62 32.48
CA SER A 166 -3.20 4.95 31.66
C SER A 166 -3.96 3.67 31.28
N GLU A 167 -5.09 3.81 30.58
CA GLU A 167 -5.96 2.68 30.19
C GLU A 167 -5.25 1.65 29.29
N ASN A 168 -4.29 2.09 28.47
CA ASN A 168 -3.55 1.25 27.52
C ASN A 168 -2.07 1.07 27.91
N THR A 169 -1.79 0.99 29.20
CA THR A 169 -0.43 0.75 29.70
C THR A 169 -0.36 -0.43 30.64
N LEU A 170 0.72 -1.21 30.53
CA LEU A 170 1.03 -2.29 31.46
C LEU A 170 2.32 -1.97 32.25
N PRO A 171 2.37 -2.22 33.57
CA PRO A 171 3.55 -1.97 34.38
C PRO A 171 4.65 -2.99 34.12
N VAL A 172 5.90 -2.53 34.21
CA VAL A 172 7.10 -3.36 34.31
C VAL A 172 7.73 -3.08 35.67
N TYR A 173 8.00 -4.13 36.42
CA TYR A 173 8.54 -4.09 37.77
C TYR A 173 10.06 -4.29 37.76
N ASP A 174 10.74 -3.77 38.79
CA ASP A 174 12.12 -4.12 39.08
C ASP A 174 12.19 -5.41 39.92
N LEU A 175 13.41 -5.84 40.29
CA LEU A 175 13.63 -7.02 41.14
C LEU A 175 13.07 -6.89 42.57
N ASP A 176 12.73 -5.67 43.01
CA ASP A 176 12.20 -5.40 44.34
C ASP A 176 10.67 -5.19 44.30
N GLU A 177 10.02 -5.58 43.19
CA GLU A 177 8.58 -5.41 42.92
C GLU A 177 8.09 -3.95 42.86
N ASN A 178 9.00 -2.98 42.71
CA ASN A 178 8.63 -1.58 42.46
C ASN A 178 8.40 -1.36 40.97
N VAL A 179 7.45 -0.50 40.61
CA VAL A 179 7.20 -0.17 39.19
C VAL A 179 8.37 0.64 38.65
N ALA A 180 9.09 0.06 37.69
CA ALA A 180 10.21 0.71 37.00
C ALA A 180 9.71 1.67 35.92
N PHE A 181 8.78 1.22 35.08
CA PHE A 181 8.14 2.02 34.03
C PHE A 181 6.87 1.32 33.51
N TYR A 182 6.12 2.00 32.66
CA TYR A 182 4.95 1.45 31.97
C TYR A 182 5.23 1.30 30.47
N ILE A 183 4.73 0.22 29.88
CA ILE A 183 4.70 0.03 28.43
C ILE A 183 3.35 0.50 27.91
N ASP A 184 3.36 1.56 27.10
CA ASP A 184 2.20 2.11 26.39
C ASP A 184 2.05 1.43 25.03
N TYR A 185 0.89 0.83 24.80
CA TYR A 185 0.49 0.17 23.56
C TYR A 185 -0.70 0.87 22.86
N SER A 186 -1.01 2.11 23.24
CA SER A 186 -2.06 2.92 22.60
C SER A 186 -1.85 3.12 21.09
N GLN A 187 -0.59 3.15 20.64
CA GLN A 187 -0.18 3.34 19.25
C GLN A 187 0.44 2.10 18.62
N THR A 188 0.37 0.94 19.27
CA THR A 188 0.75 -0.28 18.58
C THR A 188 -0.23 -0.50 17.44
N ASP A 189 0.30 -0.62 16.22
CA ASP A 189 -0.46 -1.27 15.17
C ASP A 189 -0.92 -2.60 15.77
N GLN A 190 -2.23 -2.78 15.94
CA GLN A 190 -2.83 -4.08 16.20
C GLN A 190 -2.67 -4.95 14.94
N GLY A 191 -1.42 -5.14 14.53
CA GLY A 191 -0.99 -5.90 13.39
C GLY A 191 -1.30 -7.35 13.68
N VAL A 192 -2.54 -7.72 13.36
CA VAL A 192 -2.98 -9.07 13.07
C VAL A 192 -1.80 -9.78 12.42
N LYS A 193 -1.15 -10.71 13.14
CA LYS A 193 0.12 -11.28 12.67
C LYS A 193 -0.08 -11.78 11.25
N ILE A 194 0.72 -11.26 10.31
CA ILE A 194 0.61 -11.55 8.87
C ILE A 194 0.52 -13.06 8.61
N GLY A 195 1.24 -13.87 9.40
CA GLY A 195 1.16 -15.33 9.34
C GLY A 195 -0.25 -15.91 9.58
N PHE A 196 -0.99 -15.40 10.57
CA PHE A 196 -2.38 -15.83 10.81
C PHE A 196 -3.33 -15.36 9.70
N GLN A 197 -3.12 -14.16 9.14
CA GLN A 197 -3.90 -13.70 7.98
C GLN A 197 -3.66 -14.55 6.74
N ILE A 198 -2.41 -14.94 6.49
CA ILE A 198 -2.05 -15.85 5.39
C ILE A 198 -2.72 -17.21 5.60
N ALA A 199 -2.63 -17.77 6.81
CA ALA A 199 -3.27 -19.04 7.15
C ALA A 199 -4.80 -18.98 7.01
N ALA A 200 -5.43 -17.92 7.53
CA ALA A 200 -6.86 -17.67 7.40
C ALA A 200 -7.27 -17.57 5.92
N THR A 201 -6.49 -16.87 5.10
CA THR A 201 -6.73 -16.77 3.65
C THR A 201 -6.65 -18.14 2.98
N PHE A 202 -5.63 -18.94 3.31
CA PHE A 202 -5.48 -20.29 2.78
C PHE A 202 -6.67 -21.19 3.15
N PHE A 203 -7.06 -21.24 4.42
CA PHE A 203 -8.21 -22.03 4.87
C PHE A 203 -9.54 -21.56 4.27
N PHE A 204 -9.69 -20.26 4.02
CA PHE A 204 -10.87 -19.72 3.35
C PHE A 204 -11.02 -20.26 1.93
N PHE A 205 -9.95 -20.17 1.12
CA PHE A 205 -9.97 -20.73 -0.24
C PHE A 205 -10.10 -22.26 -0.25
N LEU A 206 -9.51 -22.95 0.74
CA LEU A 206 -9.67 -24.39 0.91
C LEU A 206 -11.13 -24.77 1.23
N GLY A 207 -11.79 -24.01 2.11
CA GLY A 207 -13.20 -24.17 2.45
C GLY A 207 -14.11 -24.02 1.23
N ILE A 208 -13.83 -23.02 0.39
CA ILE A 208 -14.53 -22.81 -0.89
C ILE A 208 -14.28 -23.99 -1.85
N PHE A 209 -13.03 -24.45 -1.99
CA PHE A 209 -12.72 -25.58 -2.85
C PHE A 209 -13.53 -26.85 -2.47
N PHE A 210 -13.63 -27.14 -1.16
CA PHE A 210 -14.44 -28.26 -0.69
C PHE A 210 -15.95 -28.03 -0.88
N LEU A 211 -16.45 -26.81 -0.69
CA LEU A 211 -17.84 -26.46 -0.97
C LEU A 211 -18.19 -26.71 -2.44
N LEU A 212 -17.35 -26.24 -3.36
CA LEU A 212 -17.52 -26.47 -4.81
C LEU A 212 -17.43 -27.97 -5.16
N SER A 213 -16.56 -28.71 -4.47
CA SER A 213 -16.48 -30.17 -4.61
C SER A 213 -17.76 -30.89 -4.17
N VAL A 214 -18.43 -30.42 -3.11
CA VAL A 214 -19.73 -30.92 -2.69
C VAL A 214 -20.79 -30.65 -3.76
N VAL A 215 -20.87 -29.42 -4.29
CA VAL A 215 -21.80 -29.07 -5.37
C VAL A 215 -21.60 -29.98 -6.58
N ARG A 216 -20.35 -30.24 -6.98
CA ARG A 216 -20.02 -31.19 -8.04
C ARG A 216 -20.52 -32.60 -7.74
N LEU A 217 -20.32 -33.10 -6.52
CA LEU A 217 -20.75 -34.46 -6.15
C LEU A 217 -22.28 -34.59 -6.11
N LEU A 218 -22.99 -33.57 -5.63
CA LEU A 218 -24.45 -33.53 -5.67
C LEU A 218 -24.97 -33.61 -7.10
N LEU A 219 -24.38 -32.84 -8.02
CA LEU A 219 -24.73 -32.88 -9.45
C LEU A 219 -24.39 -34.23 -10.09
N TYR A 220 -23.31 -34.89 -9.66
CA TYR A 220 -22.93 -36.21 -10.17
C TYR A 220 -23.91 -37.31 -9.77
N HIS A 221 -24.46 -37.24 -8.55
CA HIS A 221 -25.46 -38.21 -8.06
C HIS A 221 -26.90 -37.88 -8.49
N THR A 222 -27.13 -36.72 -9.10
CA THR A 222 -28.45 -36.33 -9.62
C THR A 222 -28.76 -37.07 -10.93
N SER A 223 -30.02 -37.49 -11.13
CA SER A 223 -30.46 -38.15 -12.37
C SER A 223 -30.25 -37.27 -13.62
N GLU A 224 -29.95 -37.88 -14.78
CA GLU A 224 -29.65 -37.15 -16.02
C GLU A 224 -30.74 -36.13 -16.42
N GLN A 225 -32.02 -36.45 -16.15
CA GLN A 225 -33.15 -35.58 -16.48
C GLN A 225 -33.23 -34.32 -15.60
N GLN A 226 -32.85 -34.41 -14.33
CA GLN A 226 -32.92 -33.28 -13.39
C GLN A 226 -31.59 -32.52 -13.32
N ARG A 227 -30.49 -33.12 -13.77
CA ARG A 227 -29.14 -32.57 -13.66
C ARG A 227 -28.98 -31.18 -14.27
N ASN A 228 -29.60 -30.91 -15.43
CA ASN A 228 -29.57 -29.57 -16.02
C ASN A 228 -30.25 -28.51 -15.13
N LYS A 229 -31.37 -28.87 -14.47
CA LYS A 229 -32.09 -27.97 -13.55
C LYS A 229 -31.25 -27.67 -12.31
N PHE A 230 -30.66 -28.70 -11.70
CA PHE A 230 -29.77 -28.52 -10.55
C PHE A 230 -28.47 -27.79 -10.92
N ALA A 231 -27.93 -27.99 -12.13
CA ALA A 231 -26.77 -27.23 -12.60
C ALA A 231 -27.10 -25.74 -12.78
N ALA A 232 -28.30 -25.42 -13.30
CA ALA A 232 -28.79 -24.05 -13.36
C ALA A 232 -29.01 -23.47 -11.95
N LEU A 233 -29.58 -24.24 -11.02
CA LEU A 233 -29.72 -23.82 -9.61
C LEU A 233 -28.36 -23.54 -8.97
N ALA A 234 -27.35 -24.39 -9.20
CA ALA A 234 -25.99 -24.15 -8.73
C ALA A 234 -25.36 -22.89 -9.35
N PHE A 235 -25.60 -22.65 -10.64
CA PHE A 235 -25.15 -21.44 -11.35
C PHE A 235 -25.71 -20.17 -10.68
N PHE A 236 -27.03 -20.07 -10.53
CA PHE A 236 -27.65 -18.90 -9.90
C PHE A 236 -27.33 -18.81 -8.41
N GLY A 237 -27.26 -19.94 -7.71
CA GLY A 237 -26.89 -20.01 -6.31
C GLY A 237 -25.49 -19.46 -6.04
N LEU A 238 -24.51 -19.73 -6.91
CA LEU A 238 -23.16 -19.17 -6.79
C LEU A 238 -23.12 -17.66 -7.03
N ILE A 239 -23.93 -17.13 -7.96
CA ILE A 239 -24.04 -15.69 -8.20
C ILE A 239 -24.63 -14.99 -6.96
N VAL A 240 -25.72 -15.52 -6.41
CA VAL A 240 -26.34 -14.98 -5.19
C VAL A 240 -25.38 -15.08 -4.01
N PHE A 241 -24.73 -16.23 -3.82
CA PHE A 241 -23.71 -16.41 -2.78
C PHE A 241 -22.59 -15.38 -2.90
N ARG A 242 -22.10 -15.14 -4.13
CA ARG A 242 -21.07 -14.13 -4.36
C ARG A 242 -21.55 -12.71 -4.03
N TYR A 243 -22.77 -12.38 -4.42
CA TYR A 243 -23.36 -11.07 -4.13
C TYR A 243 -23.52 -10.82 -2.62
N VAL A 244 -23.97 -11.84 -1.87
CA VAL A 244 -24.07 -11.79 -0.40
C VAL A 244 -22.69 -11.59 0.24
N LEU A 245 -21.66 -12.29 -0.23
CA LEU A 245 -20.29 -12.10 0.26
C LEU A 245 -19.79 -10.66 0.04
N LEU A 246 -20.11 -10.03 -1.09
CA LEU A 246 -19.72 -8.65 -1.39
C LEU A 246 -20.40 -7.63 -0.47
N ILE A 247 -21.70 -7.77 -0.21
CA ILE A 247 -22.45 -6.82 0.62
C ILE A 247 -22.15 -6.97 2.11
N SER A 248 -21.92 -8.21 2.57
CA SER A 248 -21.70 -8.47 3.99
C SER A 248 -20.43 -7.85 4.56
N GLY A 249 -19.45 -7.48 3.73
CA GLY A 249 -18.14 -6.97 4.20
C GLY A 249 -17.35 -7.98 5.03
N LEU A 250 -17.77 -9.24 5.07
CA LEU A 250 -17.19 -10.29 5.93
C LEU A 250 -15.71 -10.55 5.61
N LEU A 251 -15.31 -10.29 4.37
CA LEU A 251 -13.98 -10.56 3.83
C LEU A 251 -13.07 -9.34 3.84
N ASN A 252 -13.35 -8.29 4.62
CA ASN A 252 -12.48 -7.10 4.73
C ASN A 252 -11.05 -7.46 5.24
N ASN A 253 -10.24 -6.45 5.61
CA ASN A 253 -8.80 -6.48 5.94
C ASN A 253 -8.32 -7.51 7.00
N HIS A 254 -9.18 -8.42 7.47
CA HIS A 254 -8.83 -9.58 8.29
C HIS A 254 -8.06 -10.66 7.51
N LEU A 255 -8.19 -10.70 6.17
CA LEU A 255 -7.51 -11.66 5.30
C LEU A 255 -6.44 -10.95 4.45
N PHE A 256 -5.28 -11.59 4.30
CA PHE A 256 -4.10 -10.99 3.64
C PHE A 256 -4.36 -10.54 2.19
N LEU A 257 -5.10 -11.34 1.41
CA LEU A 257 -5.40 -11.00 0.00
C LEU A 257 -6.55 -10.01 -0.14
N PHE A 258 -7.26 -9.69 0.94
CA PHE A 258 -8.41 -8.80 0.93
C PHE A 258 -8.06 -7.38 1.39
N ASP A 259 -6.79 -7.02 1.30
CA ASP A 259 -6.34 -5.65 1.45
C ASP A 259 -6.53 -4.86 0.13
N PRO A 260 -7.30 -3.76 0.13
CA PRO A 260 -7.47 -2.88 -1.04
C PRO A 260 -6.18 -2.27 -1.58
N PHE A 261 -5.11 -2.16 -0.77
CA PHE A 261 -3.84 -1.57 -1.22
C PHE A 261 -3.11 -2.39 -2.31
N ILE A 262 -3.40 -3.70 -2.39
CA ILE A 262 -2.80 -4.58 -3.40
C ILE A 262 -3.48 -4.36 -4.77
N TYR A 263 -4.81 -4.28 -4.77
CA TYR A 263 -5.64 -4.15 -5.96
C TYR A 263 -7.04 -3.72 -5.53
N ALA A 264 -7.63 -2.76 -6.25
CA ALA A 264 -8.99 -2.31 -5.98
C ALA A 264 -9.74 -1.93 -7.27
N THR A 265 -10.95 -2.47 -7.42
CA THR A 265 -11.90 -2.08 -8.46
C THR A 265 -13.35 -2.18 -7.99
N ARG A 266 -14.29 -1.58 -8.71
CA ARG A 266 -15.72 -1.66 -8.37
C ARG A 266 -16.30 -3.09 -8.44
N ILE A 267 -15.79 -3.94 -9.32
CA ILE A 267 -16.29 -5.32 -9.55
C ILE A 267 -15.59 -6.33 -8.64
N ALA A 268 -14.36 -6.04 -8.24
CA ALA A 268 -13.58 -6.79 -7.28
C ALA A 268 -12.87 -5.78 -6.35
N PRO A 269 -13.45 -5.47 -5.18
CA PRO A 269 -12.91 -4.48 -4.26
C PRO A 269 -11.49 -4.78 -3.80
N THR A 270 -11.12 -6.06 -3.78
CA THR A 270 -9.82 -6.55 -3.32
C THR A 270 -9.20 -7.56 -4.28
N PHE A 271 -7.92 -7.88 -4.09
CA PHE A 271 -7.25 -8.91 -4.89
C PHE A 271 -7.85 -10.31 -4.64
N GLY A 272 -8.22 -10.62 -3.40
CA GLY A 272 -8.91 -11.83 -3.00
C GLY A 272 -10.29 -11.96 -3.67
N ASP A 273 -11.01 -10.85 -3.80
CA ASP A 273 -12.28 -10.79 -4.53
C ASP A 273 -12.15 -11.13 -6.01
N LEU A 274 -11.06 -10.68 -6.64
CA LEU A 274 -10.76 -11.03 -8.02
C LEU A 274 -10.46 -12.52 -8.16
N LEU A 275 -9.64 -13.07 -7.27
CA LEU A 275 -9.31 -14.49 -7.24
C LEU A 275 -10.57 -15.36 -7.03
N LEU A 276 -11.48 -14.95 -6.15
CA LEU A 276 -12.79 -15.59 -5.96
C LEU A 276 -13.64 -15.58 -7.24
N ASN A 277 -13.73 -14.43 -7.91
CA ASN A 277 -14.45 -14.31 -9.18
C ASN A 277 -13.88 -15.28 -10.23
N THR A 278 -12.55 -15.41 -10.30
CA THR A 278 -11.87 -16.36 -11.18
C THR A 278 -12.14 -17.83 -10.80
N PHE A 279 -12.11 -18.19 -9.52
CA PHE A 279 -12.46 -19.55 -9.07
C PHE A 279 -13.91 -19.91 -9.43
N PHE A 280 -14.86 -19.02 -9.16
CA PHE A 280 -16.26 -19.24 -9.52
C PHE A 280 -16.45 -19.33 -11.02
N PHE A 281 -15.80 -18.47 -11.80
CA PHE A 281 -15.83 -18.52 -13.26
C PHE A 281 -15.32 -19.87 -13.81
N VAL A 282 -14.16 -20.34 -13.36
CA VAL A 282 -13.62 -21.65 -13.77
C VAL A 282 -14.54 -22.79 -13.35
N PHE A 283 -15.07 -22.75 -12.14
CA PHE A 283 -16.02 -23.77 -11.69
C PHE A 283 -17.30 -23.78 -12.53
N LEU A 284 -17.83 -22.61 -12.88
CA LEU A 284 -19.02 -22.45 -13.70
C LEU A 284 -18.80 -23.01 -15.11
N THR A 285 -17.69 -22.64 -15.74
CA THR A 285 -17.31 -23.15 -17.06
C THR A 285 -17.03 -24.65 -17.03
N TYR A 286 -16.49 -25.18 -15.93
CA TYR A 286 -16.40 -26.62 -15.69
C TYR A 286 -17.78 -27.29 -15.60
N LEU A 287 -18.72 -26.73 -14.83
CA LEU A 287 -20.08 -27.27 -14.70
C LEU A 287 -20.81 -27.30 -16.04
N LEU A 288 -20.70 -26.21 -16.81
CA LEU A 288 -21.22 -26.11 -18.17
C LEU A 288 -20.64 -27.24 -19.04
N ASN A 289 -19.31 -27.38 -19.04
CA ASN A 289 -18.61 -28.36 -19.86
C ASN A 289 -18.95 -29.82 -19.50
N ARG A 290 -19.13 -30.12 -18.22
CA ARG A 290 -19.32 -31.49 -17.74
C ARG A 290 -20.78 -31.94 -17.72
N PHE A 291 -21.70 -31.07 -17.32
CA PHE A 291 -23.06 -31.48 -16.96
C PHE A 291 -24.14 -30.95 -17.89
N VAL A 292 -23.92 -29.81 -18.56
CA VAL A 292 -24.91 -29.17 -19.43
C VAL A 292 -24.80 -29.73 -20.84
N LYS A 293 -25.82 -30.48 -21.26
CA LYS A 293 -25.98 -30.97 -22.64
C LYS A 293 -27.09 -30.18 -23.35
N VAL A 294 -26.82 -29.67 -24.55
CA VAL A 294 -27.83 -29.01 -25.38
C VAL A 294 -28.74 -30.08 -26.01
N PRO A 295 -30.08 -29.97 -25.90
CA PRO A 295 -30.99 -30.96 -26.47
C PRO A 295 -30.87 -31.04 -28.00
N LYS A 296 -30.72 -32.27 -28.53
CA LYS A 296 -30.52 -32.51 -29.97
C LYS A 296 -31.60 -31.89 -30.88
N LYS A 297 -32.84 -31.80 -30.39
CA LYS A 297 -34.00 -31.21 -31.11
C LYS A 297 -33.73 -29.78 -31.59
N PHE A 298 -32.93 -29.02 -30.85
CA PHE A 298 -32.57 -27.64 -31.18
C PHE A 298 -31.54 -27.53 -32.32
N LEU A 299 -30.77 -28.60 -32.56
CA LEU A 299 -29.75 -28.67 -33.60
C LEU A 299 -30.26 -29.33 -34.90
N THR A 300 -31.47 -29.94 -34.88
CA THR A 300 -32.06 -30.66 -36.02
C THR A 300 -32.71 -29.73 -37.05
N TYR A 301 -33.45 -28.68 -36.63
CA TYR A 301 -34.13 -27.75 -37.54
C TYR A 301 -33.20 -26.63 -38.02
N SER A 302 -33.23 -26.31 -39.32
CA SER A 302 -32.26 -25.37 -39.95
C SER A 302 -32.26 -23.98 -39.31
N PHE A 303 -33.43 -23.37 -39.12
CA PHE A 303 -33.56 -22.04 -38.51
C PHE A 303 -33.09 -22.01 -37.05
N ASN A 304 -33.57 -22.98 -36.25
CA ASN A 304 -33.12 -23.12 -34.85
C ASN A 304 -31.61 -23.36 -34.76
N ARG A 305 -31.02 -24.13 -35.69
CA ARG A 305 -29.57 -24.40 -35.68
C ARG A 305 -28.75 -23.12 -35.82
N HIS A 306 -29.10 -22.19 -36.71
CA HIS A 306 -28.35 -20.94 -36.86
C HIS A 306 -28.47 -20.02 -35.63
N ALA A 307 -29.68 -19.91 -35.07
CA ALA A 307 -29.92 -19.16 -33.84
C ALA A 307 -29.14 -19.73 -32.64
N TRP A 308 -29.15 -21.06 -32.47
CA TRP A 308 -28.42 -21.73 -31.39
C TRP A 308 -26.91 -21.60 -31.53
N VAL A 309 -26.38 -21.69 -32.74
CA VAL A 309 -24.97 -21.42 -32.98
C VAL A 309 -24.64 -19.97 -32.59
N GLY A 310 -25.45 -18.99 -33.03
CA GLY A 310 -25.32 -17.59 -32.62
C GLY A 310 -25.27 -17.38 -31.11
N ILE A 311 -26.17 -18.04 -30.35
CA ILE A 311 -26.19 -17.98 -28.87
C ILE A 311 -24.92 -18.56 -28.27
N LEU A 312 -24.47 -19.74 -28.71
CA LEU A 312 -23.26 -20.38 -28.19
C LEU A 312 -22.01 -19.50 -28.40
N ASN A 313 -21.97 -18.79 -29.51
CA ASN A 313 -20.88 -17.88 -29.81
C ASN A 313 -20.93 -16.59 -29.00
N LEU A 314 -22.12 -16.07 -28.76
CA LEU A 314 -22.30 -14.94 -27.85
C LEU A 314 -21.75 -15.30 -26.47
N VAL A 315 -21.99 -16.53 -25.99
CA VAL A 315 -21.39 -17.03 -24.74
C VAL A 315 -19.86 -17.04 -24.82
N PHE A 316 -19.26 -17.52 -25.92
CA PHE A 316 -17.80 -17.48 -26.10
C PHE A 316 -17.24 -16.05 -26.05
N ILE A 317 -17.84 -15.13 -26.81
CA ILE A 317 -17.42 -13.72 -26.85
C ILE A 317 -17.55 -13.08 -25.46
N LEU A 318 -18.67 -13.28 -24.77
CA LEU A 318 -18.86 -12.75 -23.41
C LEU A 318 -17.79 -13.32 -22.45
N THR A 319 -17.43 -14.60 -22.56
CA THR A 319 -16.35 -15.18 -21.75
C THR A 319 -14.96 -14.66 -22.11
N LEU A 320 -14.69 -14.37 -23.39
CA LEU A 320 -13.46 -13.72 -23.83
C LEU A 320 -13.35 -12.31 -23.26
N VAL A 321 -14.42 -11.51 -23.38
CA VAL A 321 -14.51 -10.15 -22.86
C VAL A 321 -14.29 -10.16 -21.34
N TYR A 322 -14.95 -11.07 -20.62
CA TYR A 322 -14.74 -11.24 -19.18
C TYR A 322 -13.27 -11.57 -18.84
N ALA A 323 -12.68 -12.56 -19.52
CA ALA A 323 -11.29 -12.97 -19.28
C ALA A 323 -10.29 -11.83 -19.59
N TYR A 324 -10.54 -11.06 -20.65
CA TYR A 324 -9.74 -9.88 -21.01
C TYR A 324 -9.83 -8.82 -19.92
N TYR A 325 -11.03 -8.37 -19.56
CA TYR A 325 -11.20 -7.27 -18.60
C TYR A 325 -10.70 -7.61 -17.21
N THR A 326 -10.98 -8.82 -16.70
CA THR A 326 -10.48 -9.23 -15.37
C THR A 326 -8.96 -9.31 -15.35
N SER A 327 -8.33 -9.80 -16.42
CA SER A 327 -6.88 -9.86 -16.53
C SER A 327 -6.25 -8.48 -16.75
N ALA A 328 -6.87 -7.63 -17.56
CA ALA A 328 -6.39 -6.27 -17.84
C ALA A 328 -6.48 -5.40 -16.60
N SER A 329 -7.61 -5.49 -15.89
CA SER A 329 -7.85 -4.81 -14.62
C SER A 329 -6.75 -5.12 -13.60
N LEU A 330 -6.34 -6.38 -13.50
CA LEU A 330 -5.29 -6.78 -12.56
C LEU A 330 -3.96 -6.06 -12.83
N ILE A 331 -3.63 -5.77 -14.08
CA ILE A 331 -2.41 -5.04 -14.41
C ILE A 331 -2.62 -3.54 -14.16
N THR A 332 -3.72 -2.98 -14.66
CA THR A 332 -3.97 -1.51 -14.64
C THR A 332 -4.30 -0.96 -13.25
N HIS A 333 -4.98 -1.74 -12.40
CA HIS A 333 -5.48 -1.29 -11.09
C HIS A 333 -4.78 -1.96 -9.89
N SER A 334 -3.70 -2.70 -10.10
CA SER A 334 -2.84 -3.15 -9.00
C SER A 334 -1.71 -2.17 -8.73
N SER A 335 -1.19 -2.17 -7.51
CA SER A 335 0.06 -1.47 -7.16
C SER A 335 1.32 -2.23 -7.61
N MET A 336 1.15 -3.45 -8.15
CA MET A 336 2.25 -4.35 -8.52
C MET A 336 2.77 -4.08 -9.94
N LYS A 337 4.09 -4.21 -10.13
CA LYS A 337 4.73 -4.31 -11.44
C LYS A 337 4.73 -5.78 -11.89
N VAL A 338 3.82 -6.15 -12.80
CA VAL A 338 3.76 -7.50 -13.38
C VAL A 338 4.67 -7.53 -14.61
N VAL A 339 5.96 -7.78 -14.38
CA VAL A 339 6.99 -7.80 -15.42
C VAL A 339 7.61 -9.20 -15.51
N VAL A 340 7.52 -9.83 -16.69
CA VAL A 340 8.01 -11.20 -16.93
C VAL A 340 9.54 -11.29 -16.86
N HIS A 341 10.25 -10.23 -17.25
CA HIS A 341 11.71 -10.26 -17.41
C HIS A 341 12.51 -9.96 -16.12
N ASN A 342 11.87 -9.60 -15.00
CA ASN A 342 12.57 -9.30 -13.75
C ASN A 342 12.23 -10.32 -12.65
N ILE A 343 12.86 -11.50 -12.74
CA ILE A 343 12.67 -12.63 -11.82
C ILE A 343 12.97 -12.25 -10.35
N SER A 344 13.84 -11.26 -10.13
CA SER A 344 14.20 -10.77 -8.79
C SER A 344 13.05 -10.11 -8.03
N GLN A 345 11.99 -9.70 -8.74
CA GLN A 345 10.80 -9.05 -8.17
C GLN A 345 9.60 -10.01 -7.98
N LEU A 346 9.81 -11.33 -8.09
CA LEU A 346 8.76 -12.32 -7.85
C LEU A 346 8.34 -12.33 -6.37
N ARG A 347 7.28 -11.57 -6.07
CA ARG A 347 6.59 -11.59 -4.78
C ARG A 347 5.37 -12.52 -4.85
N PHE A 348 4.93 -13.01 -3.70
CA PHE A 348 3.76 -13.90 -3.59
C PHE A 348 2.50 -13.39 -4.34
N PRO A 349 2.12 -12.10 -4.28
CA PRO A 349 0.99 -11.58 -5.04
C PRO A 349 1.15 -11.66 -6.57
N VAL A 350 2.38 -11.55 -7.09
CA VAL A 350 2.67 -11.66 -8.54
C VAL A 350 2.44 -13.08 -9.03
N VAL A 351 2.80 -14.09 -8.23
CA VAL A 351 2.53 -15.50 -8.55
C VAL A 351 1.03 -15.76 -8.64
N ILE A 352 0.25 -15.22 -7.70
CA ILE A 352 -1.21 -15.32 -7.73
C ILE A 352 -1.78 -14.60 -8.96
N ALA A 353 -1.19 -13.48 -9.38
CA ALA A 353 -1.64 -12.79 -10.59
C ALA A 353 -1.51 -13.65 -11.85
N TYR A 354 -0.39 -14.35 -12.03
CA TYR A 354 -0.23 -15.32 -13.12
C TYR A 354 -1.19 -16.51 -13.00
N LEU A 355 -1.49 -16.96 -11.77
CA LEU A 355 -2.52 -17.98 -11.54
C LEU A 355 -3.90 -17.50 -11.99
N VAL A 356 -4.27 -16.24 -11.69
CA VAL A 356 -5.52 -15.62 -12.14
C VAL A 356 -5.60 -15.60 -13.66
N PHE A 357 -4.53 -15.17 -14.35
CA PHE A 357 -4.48 -15.21 -15.82
C PHE A 357 -4.68 -16.62 -16.34
N ALA A 358 -3.90 -17.59 -15.84
CA ALA A 358 -3.98 -18.98 -16.28
C ALA A 358 -5.39 -19.56 -16.09
N LEU A 359 -6.03 -19.29 -14.95
CA LEU A 359 -7.38 -19.78 -14.64
C LEU A 359 -8.45 -19.12 -15.51
N ASN A 360 -8.42 -17.80 -15.72
CA ASN A 360 -9.39 -17.11 -16.58
C ASN A 360 -9.34 -17.65 -18.01
N TYR A 361 -8.14 -17.82 -18.57
CA TYR A 361 -7.96 -18.33 -19.92
C TYR A 361 -8.19 -19.85 -20.04
N LEU A 362 -7.99 -20.61 -18.95
CA LEU A 362 -8.46 -22.00 -18.85
C LEU A 362 -10.00 -22.07 -18.90
N GLY A 363 -10.71 -21.16 -18.22
CA GLY A 363 -12.17 -21.07 -18.30
C GLY A 363 -12.66 -20.82 -19.73
N LEU A 364 -11.99 -19.92 -20.46
CA LEU A 364 -12.26 -19.67 -21.88
C LEU A 364 -12.06 -20.93 -22.74
N LEU A 365 -10.98 -21.69 -22.51
CA LEU A 365 -10.74 -22.97 -23.18
C LEU A 365 -11.84 -23.99 -22.89
N LEU A 366 -12.29 -24.11 -21.64
CA LEU A 366 -13.36 -25.04 -21.28
C LEU A 366 -14.68 -24.72 -22.01
N VAL A 367 -14.99 -23.43 -22.21
CA VAL A 367 -16.14 -22.98 -22.99
C VAL A 367 -15.96 -23.31 -24.48
N ALA A 368 -14.80 -23.04 -25.06
CA ALA A 368 -14.49 -23.39 -26.46
C ALA A 368 -14.65 -24.90 -26.71
N VAL A 369 -14.15 -25.73 -25.78
CA VAL A 369 -14.29 -27.18 -25.85
C VAL A 369 -15.76 -27.62 -25.68
N TRP A 370 -16.53 -26.99 -24.79
CA TRP A 370 -17.95 -27.29 -24.64
C TRP A 370 -18.77 -26.96 -25.90
N ILE A 371 -18.51 -25.80 -26.52
CA ILE A 371 -19.17 -25.36 -27.76
C ILE A 371 -18.83 -26.32 -28.89
N SER A 372 -17.54 -26.61 -29.09
CA SER A 372 -17.10 -27.52 -30.16
C SER A 372 -17.72 -28.92 -30.00
N ARG A 373 -17.87 -29.44 -28.77
CA ARG A 373 -18.50 -30.76 -28.54
C ARG A 373 -19.98 -30.73 -28.87
N THR A 374 -20.64 -29.63 -28.53
CA THR A 374 -22.06 -29.40 -28.81
C THR A 374 -22.31 -29.32 -30.33
N LEU A 375 -21.36 -28.74 -31.07
CA LEU A 375 -21.44 -28.53 -32.51
C LEU A 375 -20.83 -29.66 -33.36
N HIS A 376 -20.37 -30.77 -32.77
CA HIS A 376 -19.74 -31.89 -33.50
C HIS A 376 -20.67 -32.51 -34.57
N ALA A 377 -21.99 -32.38 -34.46
CA ALA A 377 -22.93 -32.85 -35.48
C ALA A 377 -22.97 -31.94 -36.75
N VAL A 378 -22.28 -30.80 -36.73
CA VAL A 378 -22.25 -29.82 -37.82
C VAL A 378 -20.99 -30.02 -38.67
N LYS A 379 -21.13 -29.91 -40.01
CA LYS A 379 -20.00 -30.05 -40.94
C LYS A 379 -18.89 -29.02 -40.65
N PHE A 380 -17.63 -29.45 -40.70
CA PHE A 380 -16.43 -28.68 -40.35
C PHE A 380 -16.35 -27.28 -41.00
N TYR A 381 -16.66 -27.15 -42.29
CA TYR A 381 -16.62 -25.86 -42.99
C TYR A 381 -17.60 -24.82 -42.39
N ARG A 382 -18.72 -25.26 -41.80
CA ARG A 382 -19.68 -24.35 -41.17
C ARG A 382 -19.18 -23.86 -39.82
N ILE A 383 -18.37 -24.66 -39.13
CA ILE A 383 -17.70 -24.24 -37.89
C ILE A 383 -16.66 -23.16 -38.22
N ILE A 384 -15.90 -23.34 -39.31
CA ILE A 384 -14.94 -22.33 -39.82
C ILE A 384 -15.65 -21.03 -40.23
N ILE A 385 -16.72 -21.12 -41.03
CA ILE A 385 -17.51 -19.94 -41.42
C ILE A 385 -18.02 -19.22 -40.16
N ASN A 386 -18.46 -19.98 -39.16
CA ASN A 386 -18.91 -19.41 -37.92
C ASN A 386 -17.78 -18.73 -37.13
N CYS A 387 -16.60 -19.35 -37.14
CA CYS A 387 -15.29 -18.77 -36.85
C CYS A 387 -15.16 -17.30 -37.28
N TYR A 388 -15.20 -17.14 -38.59
CA TYR A 388 -14.98 -15.86 -39.26
C TYR A 388 -16.13 -14.88 -39.02
N VAL A 389 -17.38 -15.34 -38.99
CA VAL A 389 -18.53 -14.48 -38.67
C VAL A 389 -18.40 -13.90 -37.26
N GLN A 390 -17.94 -14.70 -36.29
CA GLN A 390 -17.73 -14.24 -34.91
C GLN A 390 -16.54 -13.29 -34.79
N LEU A 391 -15.46 -13.57 -35.50
CA LEU A 391 -14.30 -12.68 -35.55
C LEU A 391 -14.71 -11.31 -36.08
N GLY A 392 -15.48 -11.30 -37.17
CA GLY A 392 -16.04 -10.08 -37.75
C GLY A 392 -16.99 -9.36 -36.80
N LEU A 393 -17.85 -10.08 -36.08
CA LEU A 393 -18.78 -9.50 -35.12
C LEU A 393 -18.06 -8.92 -33.89
N LEU A 394 -17.02 -9.57 -33.39
CA LEU A 394 -16.19 -9.07 -32.30
C LEU A 394 -15.49 -7.77 -32.72
N VAL A 395 -14.88 -7.74 -33.90
CA VAL A 395 -14.24 -6.55 -34.47
C VAL A 395 -15.25 -5.41 -34.66
N LEU A 396 -16.45 -5.72 -35.15
CA LEU A 396 -17.54 -4.75 -35.30
C LEU A 396 -17.98 -4.17 -33.96
N ILE A 397 -18.16 -5.01 -32.94
CA ILE A 397 -18.55 -4.59 -31.59
C ILE A 397 -17.46 -3.73 -30.95
N THR A 398 -16.19 -4.12 -31.07
CA THR A 398 -15.08 -3.32 -30.53
C THR A 398 -14.97 -1.96 -31.21
N PHE A 399 -15.23 -1.92 -32.52
CA PHE A 399 -15.25 -0.67 -33.28
C PHE A 399 -16.44 0.23 -32.91
N LEU A 400 -17.64 -0.33 -32.74
CA LEU A 400 -18.86 0.44 -32.42
C LEU A 400 -18.89 0.98 -30.98
N LEU A 401 -18.30 0.25 -30.04
CA LEU A 401 -18.34 0.58 -28.60
C LEU A 401 -17.03 1.20 -28.09
N ASP A 402 -16.11 1.53 -29.01
CA ASP A 402 -14.76 2.04 -28.72
C ASP A 402 -14.02 1.21 -27.65
N PHE A 403 -14.22 -0.11 -27.69
CA PHE A 403 -13.64 -1.02 -26.72
C PHE A 403 -12.21 -1.37 -27.11
N PRO A 404 -11.20 -1.10 -26.25
CA PRO A 404 -9.81 -1.36 -26.58
C PRO A 404 -9.48 -2.83 -26.34
N ILE A 405 -9.91 -3.73 -27.22
CA ILE A 405 -9.40 -5.11 -27.25
C ILE A 405 -8.28 -5.18 -28.28
N ASP A 406 -7.11 -5.66 -27.86
CA ASP A 406 -5.96 -5.73 -28.74
C ASP A 406 -6.12 -6.81 -29.84
N ALA A 407 -5.59 -6.52 -31.04
CA ALA A 407 -5.69 -7.42 -32.19
C ALA A 407 -5.08 -8.81 -31.92
N TYR A 408 -4.03 -8.92 -31.11
CA TYR A 408 -3.43 -10.21 -30.75
C TYR A 408 -4.32 -11.05 -29.82
N THR A 409 -5.16 -10.43 -28.98
CA THR A 409 -6.17 -11.14 -28.17
C THR A 409 -7.24 -11.75 -29.05
N ILE A 410 -7.63 -11.05 -30.12
CA ILE A 410 -8.59 -11.52 -31.12
C ILE A 410 -8.00 -12.72 -31.89
N ILE A 411 -6.75 -12.61 -32.37
CA ILE A 411 -6.03 -13.70 -33.03
C ILE A 411 -5.87 -14.90 -32.08
N PHE A 412 -5.53 -14.64 -30.83
CA PHE A 412 -5.38 -15.66 -29.79
C PHE A 412 -6.69 -16.44 -29.57
N ALA A 413 -7.81 -15.74 -29.41
CA ALA A 413 -9.12 -16.36 -29.24
C ALA A 413 -9.53 -17.23 -30.43
N ALA A 414 -9.26 -16.75 -31.67
CA ALA A 414 -9.54 -17.49 -32.89
C ALA A 414 -8.72 -18.79 -32.98
N LEU A 415 -7.42 -18.71 -32.72
CA LEU A 415 -6.53 -19.87 -32.70
C LEU A 415 -6.89 -20.85 -31.59
N LEU A 416 -7.23 -20.36 -30.40
CA LEU A 416 -7.67 -21.19 -29.27
C LEU A 416 -8.95 -21.96 -29.60
N PHE A 417 -9.91 -21.30 -30.27
CA PHE A 417 -11.11 -21.97 -30.73
C PHE A 417 -10.80 -23.03 -31.80
N ALA A 418 -9.94 -22.73 -32.77
CA ALA A 418 -9.50 -23.69 -33.79
C ALA A 418 -8.80 -24.92 -33.16
N LEU A 419 -7.88 -24.68 -32.22
CA LEU A 419 -7.20 -25.72 -31.45
C LEU A 419 -8.19 -26.58 -30.65
N SER A 420 -9.24 -25.98 -30.08
CA SER A 420 -10.26 -26.72 -29.34
C SER A 420 -11.00 -27.77 -30.19
N ILE A 421 -11.13 -27.53 -31.50
CA ILE A 421 -11.73 -28.47 -32.46
C ILE A 421 -10.74 -29.59 -32.76
N VAL A 422 -9.47 -29.25 -33.06
CA VAL A 422 -8.40 -30.23 -33.30
C VAL A 422 -8.22 -31.13 -32.09
N PHE A 423 -8.32 -30.57 -30.88
CA PHE A 423 -8.23 -31.30 -29.62
C PHE A 423 -9.23 -32.46 -29.54
N GLN A 424 -10.43 -32.32 -30.12
CA GLN A 424 -11.43 -33.39 -30.10
C GLN A 424 -11.04 -34.59 -30.94
N GLU A 425 -10.42 -34.36 -32.10
CA GLU A 425 -10.00 -35.45 -33.00
C GLU A 425 -8.73 -36.13 -32.48
N GLN A 426 -7.83 -35.38 -31.83
CA GLN A 426 -6.60 -35.93 -31.26
C GLN A 426 -6.82 -36.71 -29.96
N PHE A 427 -7.85 -36.37 -29.18
CA PHE A 427 -8.23 -37.16 -27.99
C PHE A 427 -8.66 -38.59 -28.36
N LYS A 428 -9.20 -38.79 -29.58
CA LYS A 428 -9.52 -40.12 -30.12
C LYS A 428 -8.26 -40.90 -30.56
N ARG A 429 -7.13 -40.21 -30.76
CA ARG A 429 -5.86 -40.75 -31.28
C ARG A 429 -4.76 -40.90 -30.20
N ASN A 430 -5.09 -40.76 -28.92
CA ASN A 430 -4.16 -40.84 -27.77
C ASN A 430 -3.00 -39.82 -27.75
N ALA A 431 -3.05 -38.73 -28.53
CA ALA A 431 -1.99 -37.70 -28.60
C ALA A 431 -2.17 -36.54 -27.58
N ILE A 432 -2.62 -36.84 -26.37
CA ILE A 432 -3.05 -35.84 -25.37
C ILE A 432 -1.89 -34.97 -24.87
N LEU A 433 -0.74 -35.60 -24.55
CA LEU A 433 0.42 -34.90 -23.99
C LEU A 433 0.99 -33.86 -24.95
N SER A 434 1.18 -34.22 -26.22
CA SER A 434 1.66 -33.28 -27.25
C SER A 434 0.74 -32.07 -27.40
N THR A 435 -0.57 -32.30 -27.38
CA THR A 435 -1.55 -31.22 -27.52
C THR A 435 -1.55 -30.27 -26.31
N LEU A 436 -1.35 -30.81 -25.10
CA LEU A 436 -1.20 -29.98 -23.89
C LEU A 436 0.06 -29.11 -23.93
N VAL A 437 1.18 -29.62 -24.43
CA VAL A 437 2.43 -28.86 -24.56
C VAL A 437 2.25 -27.68 -25.54
N VAL A 438 1.64 -27.92 -26.70
CA VAL A 438 1.35 -26.85 -27.68
C VAL A 438 0.46 -25.78 -27.07
N LEU A 439 -0.57 -26.19 -26.32
CA LEU A 439 -1.49 -25.29 -25.66
C LEU A 439 -0.80 -24.45 -24.58
N LEU A 440 0.06 -25.05 -23.75
CA LEU A 440 0.85 -24.33 -22.76
C LEU A 440 1.79 -23.30 -23.40
N MET A 441 2.46 -23.68 -24.50
CA MET A 441 3.31 -22.76 -25.25
C MET A 441 2.50 -21.60 -25.84
N PHE A 442 1.30 -21.87 -26.34
CA PHE A 442 0.43 -20.85 -26.89
C PHE A 442 -0.07 -19.87 -25.82
N PHE A 443 -0.47 -20.39 -24.64
CA PHE A 443 -0.84 -19.56 -23.49
C PHE A 443 0.34 -18.73 -22.97
N SER A 444 1.54 -19.30 -22.88
CA SER A 444 2.69 -18.58 -22.34
C SER A 444 3.10 -17.40 -23.22
N VAL A 445 3.17 -17.58 -24.55
CA VAL A 445 3.46 -16.50 -25.50
C VAL A 445 2.40 -15.41 -25.43
N TYR A 446 1.12 -15.79 -25.38
CA TYR A 446 0.03 -14.81 -25.31
C TYR A 446 0.05 -14.02 -23.99
N ILE A 447 0.17 -14.69 -22.84
CA ILE A 447 0.21 -14.02 -21.53
C ILE A 447 1.40 -13.07 -21.48
N MET A 448 2.57 -13.46 -22.01
CA MET A 448 3.75 -12.60 -22.08
C MET A 448 3.49 -11.32 -22.90
N LEU A 449 2.97 -11.46 -24.14
CA LEU A 449 2.66 -10.31 -24.99
C LEU A 449 1.61 -9.39 -24.36
N PHE A 450 0.55 -9.99 -23.82
CA PHE A 450 -0.54 -9.30 -23.13
C PHE A 450 -0.02 -8.53 -21.90
N SER A 451 0.78 -9.18 -21.04
CA SER A 451 1.29 -8.55 -19.83
C SER A 451 2.26 -7.42 -20.15
N THR A 452 3.18 -7.60 -21.09
CA THR A 452 4.15 -6.56 -21.46
C THR A 452 3.44 -5.33 -22.01
N ARG A 453 2.50 -5.49 -22.95
CA ARG A 453 1.77 -4.35 -23.54
C ARG A 453 0.95 -3.56 -22.52
N LEU A 454 0.26 -4.25 -21.61
CA LEU A 454 -0.53 -3.57 -20.58
C LEU A 454 0.34 -2.92 -19.53
N THR A 455 1.47 -3.53 -19.17
CA THR A 455 2.46 -2.91 -18.28
C THR A 455 3.07 -1.68 -18.93
N ASP A 456 3.48 -1.74 -20.21
CA ASP A 456 3.97 -0.57 -20.94
C ASP A 456 2.94 0.57 -20.98
N LYS A 457 1.65 0.23 -21.19
CA LYS A 457 0.56 1.21 -21.18
C LYS A 457 0.35 1.82 -19.80
N LYS A 458 0.46 1.01 -18.74
CA LYS A 458 0.37 1.48 -17.35
C LYS A 458 1.56 2.40 -17.02
N ASP A 459 2.77 1.96 -17.32
CA ASP A 459 3.99 2.71 -17.10
C ASP A 459 3.97 4.03 -17.89
N PHE A 460 3.42 4.03 -19.11
CA PHE A 460 3.17 5.25 -19.87
C PHE A 460 2.25 6.23 -19.13
N GLN A 461 1.13 5.77 -18.55
CA GLN A 461 0.22 6.65 -17.81
C GLN A 461 0.85 7.16 -16.51
N ILE A 462 1.60 6.31 -15.79
CA ILE A 462 2.33 6.70 -14.59
C ILE A 462 3.37 7.77 -14.93
N ASN A 463 4.22 7.51 -15.93
CA ASN A 463 5.26 8.45 -16.35
C ASN A 463 4.66 9.75 -16.89
N LYS A 464 3.52 9.69 -17.61
CA LYS A 464 2.79 10.88 -18.05
C LYS A 464 2.28 11.70 -16.86
N SER A 465 1.66 11.05 -15.88
CA SER A 465 1.17 11.71 -14.67
C SER A 465 2.31 12.34 -13.86
N GLN A 466 3.43 11.64 -13.74
CA GLN A 466 4.64 12.14 -13.07
C GLN A 466 5.25 13.32 -13.83
N ALA A 467 5.35 13.25 -15.16
CA ALA A 467 5.85 14.34 -15.99
C ALA A 467 4.97 15.59 -15.90
N ILE A 468 3.64 15.43 -15.84
CA ILE A 468 2.71 16.53 -15.62
C ILE A 468 2.93 17.12 -14.23
N SER A 469 2.96 16.31 -13.16
CA SER A 469 3.22 16.80 -11.79
C SER A 469 4.56 17.52 -11.65
N LEU A 470 5.62 17.01 -12.29
CA LEU A 470 6.94 17.66 -12.35
C LEU A 470 6.90 18.96 -13.19
N SER A 471 6.07 19.04 -14.21
CA SER A 471 5.95 20.22 -15.07
C SER A 471 5.11 21.33 -14.43
N THR A 472 4.06 20.97 -13.69
CA THR A 472 3.11 21.94 -13.14
C THR A 472 3.47 22.32 -11.70
N GLU A 473 4.39 21.63 -11.03
CA GLU A 473 4.73 21.89 -9.62
C GLU A 473 3.49 21.76 -8.70
N HIS A 474 2.58 20.85 -9.01
CA HIS A 474 1.46 20.51 -8.12
C HIS A 474 1.79 19.25 -7.30
N ASP A 475 1.22 19.20 -6.10
CA ASP A 475 1.28 18.09 -5.14
C ASP A 475 -0.13 17.53 -4.91
N PRO A 476 -0.55 16.51 -5.68
CA PRO A 476 -1.93 15.99 -5.64
C PRO A 476 -2.36 15.50 -4.27
N ILE A 477 -1.42 15.05 -3.43
CA ILE A 477 -1.71 14.62 -2.07
C ILE A 477 -2.06 15.84 -1.21
N ALA A 478 -1.29 16.94 -1.32
CA ALA A 478 -1.61 18.18 -0.60
C ALA A 478 -2.97 18.73 -1.04
N GLU A 479 -3.25 18.72 -2.34
CA GLU A 479 -4.51 19.19 -2.91
C GLU A 479 -5.71 18.39 -2.41
N TYR A 480 -5.57 17.07 -2.33
CA TYR A 480 -6.58 16.19 -1.74
C TYR A 480 -6.80 16.47 -0.25
N LEU A 481 -5.73 16.75 0.50
CA LEU A 481 -5.80 17.02 1.94
C LEU A 481 -6.35 18.41 2.30
N PHE A 482 -6.41 19.35 1.35
CA PHE A 482 -6.95 20.70 1.63
C PHE A 482 -8.44 20.70 1.98
N ASP A 483 -9.22 19.74 1.47
CA ASP A 483 -10.64 19.62 1.81
C ASP A 483 -10.82 19.30 3.30
N ASP A 484 -10.13 18.26 3.78
CA ASP A 484 -10.11 17.86 5.20
C ASP A 484 -9.57 18.98 6.10
N LEU A 485 -8.50 19.66 5.67
CA LEU A 485 -7.91 20.78 6.40
C LEU A 485 -8.87 21.98 6.49
N THR A 486 -9.63 22.27 5.43
CA THR A 486 -10.66 23.32 5.43
C THR A 486 -11.81 22.98 6.39
N ILE A 487 -12.26 21.74 6.40
CA ILE A 487 -13.31 21.26 7.31
C ILE A 487 -12.85 21.37 8.77
N LYS A 488 -11.63 20.91 9.07
CA LYS A 488 -11.06 20.96 10.43
C LYS A 488 -10.93 22.39 10.94
N PHE A 489 -10.42 23.31 10.12
CA PHE A 489 -10.31 24.72 10.52
C PHE A 489 -11.66 25.37 10.77
N LYS A 490 -12.66 25.16 9.91
CA LYS A 490 -14.01 25.71 10.13
C LYS A 490 -14.68 25.14 11.38
N GLY A 491 -14.38 23.88 11.73
CA GLY A 491 -14.92 23.19 12.91
C GLY A 491 -14.23 23.53 14.22
N ASP A 492 -13.06 24.18 14.21
CA ASP A 492 -12.25 24.41 15.41
C ASP A 492 -12.69 25.65 16.19
N THR A 493 -13.43 25.39 17.27
CA THR A 493 -13.90 26.42 18.20
C THR A 493 -12.76 27.09 18.97
N THR A 494 -11.65 26.39 19.21
CA THR A 494 -10.49 26.93 19.94
C THR A 494 -9.78 27.97 19.09
N LEU A 495 -9.53 27.62 17.82
CA LEU A 495 -8.93 28.54 16.85
C LEU A 495 -9.78 29.80 16.68
N LYS A 496 -11.11 29.64 16.57
CA LYS A 496 -12.04 30.77 16.49
C LYS A 496 -11.92 31.72 17.69
N ASN A 497 -11.79 31.17 18.91
CA ASN A 497 -11.65 31.97 20.13
C ASN A 497 -10.29 32.67 20.21
N MET A 498 -9.21 32.04 19.74
CA MET A 498 -7.87 32.64 19.70
C MET A 498 -7.76 33.84 18.75
N LEU A 499 -8.64 33.92 17.75
CA LEU A 499 -8.71 35.04 16.80
C LEU A 499 -9.46 36.26 17.34
N LEU A 500 -10.14 36.14 18.49
CA LEU A 500 -10.83 37.25 19.14
C LEU A 500 -9.83 38.23 19.76
N PRO A 501 -10.02 39.57 19.63
CA PRO A 501 -9.05 40.56 20.10
C PRO A 501 -8.68 40.43 21.58
N GLU A 502 -9.60 39.99 22.44
CA GLU A 502 -9.38 39.85 23.88
C GLU A 502 -8.39 38.74 24.24
N GLN A 503 -8.26 37.72 23.39
CA GLN A 503 -7.40 36.55 23.62
C GLN A 503 -6.29 36.44 22.58
N PHE A 504 -6.17 37.44 21.69
CA PHE A 504 -5.28 37.39 20.55
C PHE A 504 -3.82 37.48 20.98
N ASN A 505 -3.07 36.42 20.68
CA ASN A 505 -1.62 36.39 20.78
C ASN A 505 -1.10 35.61 19.56
N PHE A 506 -0.31 36.29 18.72
CA PHE A 506 0.16 35.71 17.46
C PHE A 506 1.09 34.51 17.68
N ASP A 507 2.02 34.59 18.63
CA ASP A 507 2.95 33.49 18.91
C ASP A 507 2.20 32.23 19.38
N ARG A 508 1.23 32.42 20.28
CA ARG A 508 0.38 31.32 20.78
C ARG A 508 -0.46 30.70 19.66
N LEU A 509 -1.00 31.52 18.78
CA LEU A 509 -1.77 31.08 17.62
C LEU A 509 -0.89 30.30 16.64
N TYR A 510 0.31 30.81 16.34
CA TYR A 510 1.26 30.18 15.43
C TYR A 510 1.71 28.82 15.97
N ASP A 511 2.02 28.71 17.26
CA ASP A 511 2.37 27.43 17.91
C ASP A 511 1.21 26.43 17.87
N TYR A 512 -0.02 26.91 18.12
CA TYR A 512 -1.22 26.09 18.06
C TYR A 512 -1.47 25.54 16.65
N LEU A 513 -1.36 26.39 15.63
CA LEU A 513 -1.51 26.01 14.22
C LEU A 513 -0.42 25.02 13.79
N THR A 514 0.82 25.28 14.18
CA THR A 514 1.97 24.43 13.85
C THR A 514 1.84 23.04 14.47
N LYS A 515 1.42 22.96 15.74
CA LYS A 515 1.31 21.69 16.47
C LYS A 515 0.14 20.83 16.00
N ASN A 516 -1.03 21.45 15.77
CA ASN A 516 -2.27 20.71 15.50
C ASN A 516 -2.54 20.50 14.00
N TYR A 517 -2.15 21.45 13.14
CA TYR A 517 -2.50 21.44 11.72
C TYR A 517 -1.29 21.23 10.81
N PHE A 518 -0.17 21.90 11.07
CA PHE A 518 1.04 21.77 10.26
C PHE A 518 2.02 20.72 10.78
N SER A 519 1.48 19.57 11.21
CA SER A 519 2.24 18.40 11.65
C SER A 519 2.17 17.25 10.62
N GLY A 520 2.97 16.19 10.84
CA GLY A 520 3.03 15.04 9.93
C GLY A 520 3.42 15.44 8.50
N TYR A 521 2.52 15.18 7.54
CA TYR A 521 2.71 15.47 6.11
C TYR A 521 3.05 16.94 5.82
N TRP A 522 2.38 17.87 6.52
CA TRP A 522 2.52 19.31 6.29
C TRP A 522 3.87 19.89 6.74
N LYS A 523 4.71 19.13 7.47
CA LYS A 523 6.10 19.52 7.78
C LYS A 523 6.97 19.74 6.54
N SER A 524 6.57 19.14 5.41
CA SER A 524 7.22 19.34 4.11
C SER A 524 6.98 20.73 3.51
N TYR A 525 6.07 21.50 4.09
CA TYR A 525 5.76 22.88 3.74
C TYR A 525 6.21 23.84 4.84
N GLU A 526 6.48 25.07 4.45
CA GLU A 526 6.62 26.20 5.35
C GLU A 526 5.33 27.00 5.30
N ALA A 527 4.62 27.06 6.43
CA ALA A 527 3.36 27.77 6.55
C ALA A 527 3.63 29.21 7.00
N ARG A 528 3.30 30.17 6.16
CA ARG A 528 3.25 31.59 6.52
C ARG A 528 1.81 32.00 6.76
N ILE A 529 1.57 32.54 7.93
CA ILE A 529 0.23 32.84 8.43
C ILE A 529 0.09 34.35 8.53
N THR A 530 -0.89 34.90 7.82
CA THR A 530 -1.22 36.34 7.85
C THR A 530 -2.66 36.52 8.27
N ILE A 531 -2.92 37.43 9.20
CA ILE A 531 -4.27 37.68 9.72
C ILE A 531 -4.67 39.07 9.28
N CYS A 532 -5.86 39.18 8.70
CA CYS A 532 -6.35 40.47 8.23
C CYS A 532 -7.77 40.74 8.72
N ARG A 533 -7.93 41.97 9.17
CA ARG A 533 -9.19 42.62 9.51
C ARG A 533 -9.51 43.67 8.44
N PRO A 534 -10.75 44.15 8.33
CA PRO A 534 -11.17 45.04 7.24
C PRO A 534 -10.33 46.32 7.09
N SER A 535 -9.67 46.79 8.15
CA SER A 535 -8.82 47.99 8.15
C SER A 535 -7.31 47.71 8.07
N ASP A 536 -6.89 46.45 7.96
CA ASP A 536 -5.48 46.08 8.04
C ASP A 536 -4.77 46.26 6.69
N SER A 537 -3.48 46.61 6.76
CA SER A 537 -2.58 46.70 5.62
C SER A 537 -1.41 45.74 5.81
N VAL A 538 -0.92 45.17 4.71
CA VAL A 538 0.26 44.30 4.68
C VAL A 538 1.47 45.10 4.17
N GLN A 539 2.64 44.85 4.76
CA GLN A 539 3.89 45.44 4.32
C GLN A 539 4.51 44.58 3.22
N ILE A 540 4.77 45.18 2.06
CA ILE A 540 5.39 44.49 0.93
C ILE A 540 6.85 44.91 0.81
N ASN A 541 7.74 43.92 0.87
CA ASN A 541 9.18 44.13 0.73
C ASN A 541 9.60 43.91 -0.72
N GLY A 542 9.55 44.98 -1.52
CA GLY A 542 10.09 45.04 -2.88
C GLY A 542 11.37 45.88 -2.96
N ASN A 543 11.53 46.68 -4.03
CA ASN A 543 12.63 47.65 -4.14
C ASN A 543 12.46 48.85 -3.19
N GLU A 544 11.22 49.19 -2.82
CA GLU A 544 10.86 50.18 -1.80
C GLU A 544 9.79 49.58 -0.88
N MET A 545 9.81 49.95 0.40
CA MET A 545 8.82 49.49 1.37
C MET A 545 7.54 50.34 1.28
N PHE A 546 6.40 49.69 1.03
CA PHE A 546 5.10 50.35 1.07
C PHE A 546 4.04 49.45 1.72
N TRP A 547 2.99 50.08 2.23
CA TRP A 547 1.83 49.44 2.82
C TRP A 547 0.73 49.30 1.77
N TYR A 548 0.15 48.11 1.66
CA TYR A 548 -0.97 47.84 0.75
C TYR A 548 -2.17 47.28 1.53
N PRO A 549 -3.42 47.63 1.19
CA PRO A 549 -4.59 47.03 1.83
C PRO A 549 -4.54 45.49 1.78
N CYS A 550 -4.66 44.83 2.93
CA CYS A 550 -4.36 43.40 3.02
C CYS A 550 -5.27 42.55 2.10
N TYR A 551 -6.58 42.77 2.15
CA TYR A 551 -7.53 42.02 1.34
C TYR A 551 -7.26 42.18 -0.16
N SER A 552 -7.01 43.40 -0.62
CA SER A 552 -6.70 43.68 -2.02
C SER A 552 -5.41 42.98 -2.47
N PHE A 553 -4.38 42.94 -1.62
CA PHE A 553 -3.13 42.23 -1.93
C PHE A 553 -3.38 40.74 -2.24
N PHE A 554 -4.09 40.06 -1.35
CA PHE A 554 -4.33 38.63 -1.44
C PHE A 554 -5.37 38.25 -2.50
N GLU A 555 -6.35 39.14 -2.74
CA GLU A 555 -7.30 38.99 -3.84
C GLU A 555 -6.59 39.12 -5.20
N GLU A 556 -5.71 40.10 -5.37
CA GLU A 556 -4.88 40.24 -6.57
C GLU A 556 -3.91 39.07 -6.75
N LEU A 557 -3.31 38.57 -5.67
CA LEU A 557 -2.43 37.39 -5.69
C LEU A 557 -3.18 36.17 -6.27
N SER A 558 -4.37 35.89 -5.75
CA SER A 558 -5.16 34.74 -6.18
C SER A 558 -5.77 34.93 -7.58
N THR A 559 -6.21 36.13 -7.94
CA THR A 559 -6.84 36.39 -9.25
C THR A 559 -5.83 36.40 -10.39
N ASN A 560 -4.63 36.96 -10.18
CA ASN A 560 -3.65 37.14 -11.25
C ASN A 560 -2.68 35.96 -11.38
N PHE A 561 -2.37 35.27 -10.27
CA PHE A 561 -1.36 34.21 -10.23
C PHE A 561 -1.90 32.87 -9.73
N GLY A 562 -3.16 32.83 -9.28
CA GLY A 562 -3.76 31.67 -8.65
C GLY A 562 -4.59 30.81 -9.60
N MET A 563 -4.45 29.49 -9.47
CA MET A 563 -5.39 28.51 -10.01
C MET A 563 -6.14 27.86 -8.85
N GLN A 564 -7.46 28.03 -8.80
CA GLN A 564 -8.27 27.49 -7.70
C GLN A 564 -8.28 25.95 -7.73
N ILE A 565 -8.10 25.34 -6.56
CA ILE A 565 -8.23 23.89 -6.37
C ILE A 565 -9.72 23.55 -6.21
N PRO A 566 -10.29 22.69 -7.08
CA PRO A 566 -11.72 22.39 -7.07
C PRO A 566 -12.24 21.94 -5.71
N GLY A 567 -13.33 22.55 -5.25
CA GLY A 567 -13.99 22.21 -3.98
C GLY A 567 -13.39 22.86 -2.74
N THR A 568 -12.32 23.66 -2.87
CA THR A 568 -11.65 24.31 -1.73
C THR A 568 -11.47 25.81 -1.93
N ASN A 569 -11.09 26.50 -0.84
CA ASN A 569 -10.65 27.91 -0.86
C ASN A 569 -9.13 28.05 -1.02
N PHE A 570 -8.45 27.00 -1.49
CA PHE A 570 -7.02 27.02 -1.78
C PHE A 570 -6.77 27.20 -3.27
N TYR A 571 -5.69 27.88 -3.58
CA TYR A 571 -5.20 28.23 -4.90
C TYR A 571 -3.74 27.75 -5.00
N TYR A 572 -3.39 27.16 -6.13
CA TYR A 572 -2.00 27.00 -6.53
C TYR A 572 -1.48 28.33 -7.07
N ILE A 573 -0.31 28.78 -6.59
CA ILE A 573 0.33 30.04 -7.03
C ILE A 573 1.63 29.73 -7.77
N ASP A 574 1.70 30.07 -9.06
CA ASP A 574 2.92 29.95 -9.85
C ASP A 574 3.86 31.14 -9.59
N LYS A 575 4.78 30.98 -8.63
CA LYS A 575 5.84 31.97 -8.34
C LYS A 575 7.08 31.80 -9.26
N LEU A 576 7.04 30.91 -10.25
CA LEU A 576 8.15 30.57 -11.17
C LEU A 576 9.47 30.16 -10.47
N SER A 577 9.40 29.75 -9.20
CA SER A 577 10.55 29.49 -8.34
C SER A 577 11.08 28.06 -8.41
N GLY A 578 10.39 27.14 -9.09
CA GLY A 578 10.74 25.71 -9.01
C GLY A 578 10.12 25.00 -7.81
N LEU A 579 9.24 25.67 -7.06
CA LEU A 579 8.69 25.22 -5.79
C LEU A 579 7.17 25.32 -5.83
N ILE A 580 6.54 24.34 -5.23
CA ILE A 580 5.09 24.27 -5.05
C ILE A 580 4.71 25.33 -4.03
N ASN A 581 3.81 26.25 -4.40
CA ASN A 581 3.27 27.25 -3.49
C ASN A 581 1.75 27.16 -3.53
N TYR A 582 1.14 26.97 -2.37
CA TYR A 582 -0.30 27.07 -2.21
C TYR A 582 -0.66 28.27 -1.37
N PHE A 583 -1.82 28.83 -1.66
CA PHE A 583 -2.37 29.97 -0.97
C PHE A 583 -3.85 29.73 -0.72
N GLY A 584 -4.30 29.91 0.51
CA GLY A 584 -5.72 29.81 0.83
C GLY A 584 -6.09 30.69 1.99
N TRP A 585 -7.39 30.83 2.21
CA TRP A 585 -7.88 31.59 3.35
C TRP A 585 -9.15 31.03 3.94
N ILE A 586 -9.36 31.37 5.22
CA ILE A 586 -10.52 30.96 5.99
C ILE A 586 -11.07 32.18 6.70
N GLU A 587 -12.38 32.34 6.61
CA GLU A 587 -13.10 33.48 7.16
C GLU A 587 -13.84 33.09 8.43
N TYR A 588 -13.66 33.89 9.47
CA TYR A 588 -14.36 33.75 10.75
C TYR A 588 -15.23 34.97 10.97
N ALA A 589 -16.52 34.74 11.27
CA ALA A 589 -17.44 35.81 11.62
C ALA A 589 -17.04 36.44 12.96
N TYR A 590 -16.78 37.75 12.95
CA TYR A 590 -16.39 38.54 14.11
C TYR A 590 -17.44 39.63 14.39
N SER A 591 -18.39 39.30 15.28
CA SER A 591 -19.50 40.18 15.69
C SER A 591 -20.35 40.71 14.52
N ASP A 592 -21.29 41.62 14.81
CA ASP A 592 -22.15 42.28 13.80
C ASP A 592 -21.41 43.29 12.88
N LYS A 593 -20.07 43.39 12.99
CA LYS A 593 -19.28 44.46 12.36
C LYS A 593 -18.16 44.01 11.41
N GLY A 594 -17.91 42.71 11.21
CA GLY A 594 -16.96 42.29 10.18
C GLY A 594 -16.55 40.81 10.18
N LEU A 595 -15.76 40.44 9.18
CA LEU A 595 -15.12 39.13 9.04
C LEU A 595 -13.64 39.28 9.37
N ILE A 596 -13.06 38.28 10.05
CA ILE A 596 -11.60 38.15 10.21
C ILE A 596 -11.14 37.02 9.30
N SER A 597 -10.16 37.30 8.44
CA SER A 597 -9.64 36.31 7.50
C SER A 597 -8.24 35.86 7.91
N LEU A 598 -8.05 34.55 7.98
CA LEU A 598 -6.77 33.89 8.18
C LEU A 598 -6.24 33.46 6.81
N PHE A 599 -5.23 34.17 6.32
CA PHE A 599 -4.51 33.84 5.09
C PHE A 599 -3.36 32.89 5.40
N ILE A 600 -3.24 31.83 4.61
CA ILE A 600 -2.26 30.76 4.77
C ILE A 600 -1.54 30.60 3.44
N GLU A 601 -0.25 30.92 3.42
CA GLU A 601 0.67 30.55 2.34
C GLU A 601 1.45 29.31 2.76
N LEU A 602 1.54 28.33 1.87
CA LEU A 602 2.28 27.09 2.06
C LEU A 602 3.30 26.96 0.94
N ASP A 603 4.55 27.28 1.25
CA ASP A 603 5.65 27.11 0.32
C ASP A 603 6.34 25.77 0.57
N SER A 604 6.52 24.95 -0.46
CA SER A 604 7.24 23.70 -0.32
C SER A 604 8.70 23.94 0.04
N ARG A 605 9.20 23.21 1.04
CA ARG A 605 10.60 23.33 1.44
C ARG A 605 11.50 22.73 0.35
N LEU A 606 12.56 23.45 -0.04
CA LEU A 606 13.68 22.93 -0.81
C LEU A 606 14.37 21.82 -0.02
N THR A 607 13.83 20.60 -0.06
CA THR A 607 14.52 19.42 0.47
C THR A 607 15.54 18.93 -0.55
N THR A 608 16.37 19.80 -1.12
CA THR A 608 17.52 19.31 -1.90
C THR A 608 18.25 18.31 -1.00
N LYS A 609 18.48 17.08 -1.46
CA LYS A 609 19.46 16.19 -0.84
C LYS A 609 20.77 16.97 -1.00
N PRO A 610 21.26 17.71 0.01
CA PRO A 610 22.49 18.45 -0.17
C PRO A 610 23.53 17.37 -0.45
N LEU A 611 24.25 17.45 -1.58
CA LEU A 611 25.30 16.47 -1.85
C LEU A 611 26.23 16.42 -0.64
N GLY A 612 26.43 15.23 -0.06
CA GLY A 612 27.23 15.04 1.14
C GLY A 612 26.46 15.05 2.47
N TYR A 613 25.16 15.36 2.51
CA TYR A 613 24.37 15.26 3.75
C TYR A 613 24.09 13.78 4.08
N PRO A 614 24.46 13.29 5.28
CA PRO A 614 24.32 11.88 5.63
C PRO A 614 22.87 11.40 5.59
N GLU A 615 22.65 10.23 4.98
CA GLU A 615 21.33 9.58 4.93
C GLU A 615 20.76 9.25 6.33
N LEU A 616 21.62 9.24 7.35
CA LEU A 616 21.27 9.07 8.76
C LEU A 616 20.35 10.18 9.29
N LEU A 617 20.42 11.38 8.71
CA LEU A 617 19.71 12.58 9.19
C LEU A 617 18.45 12.88 8.37
N LEU A 618 18.04 11.98 7.48
CA LEU A 618 16.89 12.14 6.61
C LEU A 618 15.80 11.13 6.99
N ASP A 619 14.53 11.57 6.96
CA ASP A 619 13.36 10.73 7.20
C ASP A 619 13.02 9.87 5.96
N GLU A 620 12.61 8.62 6.17
CA GLU A 620 12.22 7.67 5.12
C GLU A 620 10.96 8.11 4.37
N GLY A 621 10.02 8.78 5.05
CA GLY A 621 8.82 9.34 4.41
C GLY A 621 9.13 10.40 3.33
N LEU A 622 10.30 11.05 3.43
CA LEU A 622 10.80 12.01 2.44
C LEU A 622 11.41 11.35 1.21
N LYS A 623 11.76 10.05 1.27
CA LYS A 623 12.26 9.28 0.11
C LYS A 623 11.15 8.96 -0.88
N SER A 624 9.94 8.66 -0.41
CA SER A 624 8.84 8.18 -1.26
C SER A 624 8.37 9.19 -2.32
N LYS A 625 8.54 10.50 -2.11
CA LYS A 625 8.19 11.53 -3.11
C LYS A 625 9.29 11.76 -4.17
N ARG A 626 10.52 11.28 -3.92
CA ARG A 626 11.70 11.60 -4.74
C ARG A 626 12.55 10.39 -5.13
N ASP A 627 12.08 9.16 -4.91
CA ASP A 627 12.54 7.97 -5.65
C ASP A 627 12.08 8.04 -7.12
N ALA A 628 12.30 9.20 -7.75
CA ALA A 628 12.62 9.35 -9.16
C ALA A 628 14.08 8.93 -9.42
N SER A 629 14.68 8.09 -8.57
CA SER A 629 16.02 7.53 -8.82
C SER A 629 16.07 6.70 -10.11
N GLU A 630 14.91 6.28 -10.63
CA GLU A 630 14.80 5.61 -11.94
C GLU A 630 14.58 6.59 -13.12
N ILE A 631 14.29 7.88 -12.87
CA ILE A 631 13.88 8.83 -13.92
C ILE A 631 14.73 10.10 -13.85
N SER A 632 15.51 10.33 -14.89
CA SER A 632 16.15 11.63 -15.11
C SER A 632 15.12 12.61 -15.68
N TYR A 633 15.14 13.88 -15.23
CA TYR A 633 14.30 14.94 -15.78
C TYR A 633 15.03 16.29 -15.85
N ALA A 634 14.55 17.18 -16.72
CA ALA A 634 15.05 18.55 -16.85
C ALA A 634 13.92 19.54 -17.11
N LYS A 635 14.06 20.75 -16.54
CA LYS A 635 13.14 21.86 -16.72
C LYS A 635 13.78 22.94 -17.59
N TYR A 636 13.05 23.36 -18.62
CA TYR A 636 13.43 24.46 -19.50
C TYR A 636 12.44 25.60 -19.37
N HIS A 637 12.94 26.83 -19.31
CA HIS A 637 12.11 28.04 -19.36
C HIS A 637 12.64 28.95 -20.45
N LYS A 638 11.74 29.43 -21.33
CA LYS A 638 12.10 30.20 -22.53
C LYS A 638 13.24 29.56 -23.34
N GLY A 639 13.26 28.22 -23.35
CA GLY A 639 14.22 27.39 -24.08
C GLY A 639 15.60 27.21 -23.43
N LYS A 640 15.83 27.73 -22.22
CA LYS A 640 17.07 27.54 -21.47
C LYS A 640 16.85 26.58 -20.30
N LEU A 641 17.83 25.71 -20.03
CA LEU A 641 17.81 24.80 -18.88
C LEU A 641 17.84 25.61 -17.58
N ILE A 642 16.86 25.39 -16.69
CA ILE A 642 16.85 25.94 -15.33
C ILE A 642 17.33 24.89 -14.33
N SER A 643 16.83 23.66 -14.44
CA SER A 643 17.13 22.58 -13.48
C SER A 643 17.15 21.23 -14.17
N HIS A 644 17.91 20.29 -13.60
CA HIS A 644 17.97 18.91 -14.03
C HIS A 644 18.20 17.97 -12.84
N HIS A 645 17.84 16.71 -13.00
CA HIS A 645 17.99 15.66 -12.02
C HIS A 645 18.24 14.32 -12.72
N GLY A 646 19.03 13.44 -12.10
CA GLY A 646 19.40 12.13 -12.60
C GLY A 646 20.69 12.10 -13.41
N ASP A 647 21.00 10.94 -14.00
CA ASP A 647 22.28 10.65 -14.64
C ASP A 647 22.34 11.09 -16.12
N TYR A 648 21.20 11.47 -16.71
CA TYR A 648 21.14 11.88 -18.11
C TYR A 648 21.71 13.30 -18.32
N GLY A 649 22.66 13.44 -19.24
CA GLY A 649 23.23 14.74 -19.63
C GLY A 649 22.27 15.55 -20.50
N TYR A 650 21.57 16.52 -19.89
CA TYR A 650 20.65 17.40 -20.61
C TYR A 650 21.36 18.54 -21.34
N SER A 651 20.94 18.83 -22.57
CA SER A 651 21.41 20.02 -23.30
C SER A 651 20.99 21.29 -22.57
N LEU A 652 21.83 22.34 -22.60
CA LEU A 652 21.50 23.66 -22.05
C LEU A 652 20.34 24.35 -22.79
N ILE A 653 20.00 23.87 -23.99
CA ILE A 653 18.95 24.42 -24.84
C ILE A 653 17.89 23.36 -25.11
N SER A 654 16.62 23.72 -24.98
CA SER A 654 15.47 22.80 -25.15
C SER A 654 15.23 22.31 -26.58
N LYS A 655 15.97 22.82 -27.57
CA LYS A 655 15.71 22.61 -29.01
C LYS A 655 15.73 21.13 -29.39
N ALA A 656 16.60 20.34 -28.75
CA ALA A 656 16.66 18.89 -28.94
C ALA A 656 15.39 18.15 -28.45
N PHE A 657 14.64 18.78 -27.56
CA PHE A 657 13.47 18.22 -26.90
C PHE A 657 12.17 18.90 -27.31
N GLN A 658 12.15 19.87 -28.23
CA GLN A 658 10.93 20.58 -28.63
C GLN A 658 10.28 19.93 -29.86
N LYS A 659 9.02 19.48 -29.72
CA LYS A 659 8.13 19.13 -30.83
C LYS A 659 6.99 20.14 -30.93
N LYS A 660 6.51 20.36 -32.16
CA LYS A 660 5.78 21.59 -32.51
C LYS A 660 4.31 21.65 -32.10
N ASN A 661 3.67 20.62 -31.53
CA ASN A 661 2.19 20.63 -31.40
C ASN A 661 1.53 19.84 -30.24
N ASP A 662 2.26 19.22 -29.31
CA ASP A 662 1.63 18.50 -28.18
C ASP A 662 2.11 19.04 -26.83
N ALA A 663 1.18 19.18 -25.87
CA ALA A 663 1.49 19.58 -24.49
C ALA A 663 2.33 18.52 -23.74
N VAL A 664 2.21 17.24 -24.12
CA VAL A 664 3.03 16.13 -23.63
C VAL A 664 3.31 15.19 -24.79
N PHE A 665 4.58 14.88 -25.04
CA PHE A 665 5.00 13.94 -26.09
C PHE A 665 6.20 13.11 -25.62
N PHE A 666 6.34 11.93 -26.22
CA PHE A 666 7.52 11.09 -26.04
C PHE A 666 8.36 11.13 -27.31
N THR A 667 9.67 11.22 -27.14
CA THR A 667 10.63 11.10 -28.24
C THR A 667 11.77 10.21 -27.79
N THR A 668 12.24 9.35 -28.67
CA THR A 668 13.52 8.68 -28.49
C THR A 668 14.60 9.70 -28.81
N VAL A 669 15.50 9.93 -27.86
CA VAL A 669 16.68 10.78 -28.07
C VAL A 669 17.83 9.83 -28.35
N SER A 670 18.36 9.84 -29.57
CA SER A 670 19.62 9.15 -29.85
C SER A 670 20.73 9.88 -29.12
N ASN A 671 21.42 9.20 -28.20
CA ASN A 671 22.68 9.72 -27.67
C ASN A 671 23.67 9.80 -28.83
N ASN A 672 24.02 11.03 -29.24
CA ASN A 672 25.15 11.29 -30.12
C ASN A 672 26.43 11.43 -29.30
#